data_AF-A0AAJ2EPR0-F1
#
_entry.id   AF-A0AAJ2EPR0-F1
#
_cell.length_a   1.000
_cell.length_b   1.000
_cell.length_c   1.000
_cell.angle_alpha   90.00
_cell.angle_beta   90.00
_cell.angle_gamma   90.00
#
_symmetry.space_group_name_H-M   'P 1'
#
loop_
_entity.id
_entity.type
_entity.pdbx_description
1 polymer ?
#
loop_
_entity_poly.entity_id
_entity_poly.type
_entity_poly.pdbx_seq_one_letter_code
_entity_poly.pdbx_strand_id
1 'polypeptide(L)'
;MLATRVWAAGPLPSGGQFVAGAGAISSAGSRMTVTQTTSRGVIDWCDFSIGRNNSVVVQNGTGATLSRVTGAQQSVLSGSLSATGSFYLINPQGVVIGPGGVVTTGGRFVASALDVGNSAFMAGGPLTFSGGGAGVVVNLGKISSTGGDVFLIARKLVANGGTISAPSGSAELTAGDQVLMHDSTGMPQTFVQSTGSRGDVVDKGTIAAAQIALQAADGNVYALAGHTTALRATGVATRDGHVWLVANNGTAHVHGRIDATNVDGTGATVDTTGAALRVSHADVHAANWNLTAPVFDVGRLTTDAFVRTLNQGTSVTLNASQGDIVMQRSLQWTGDASLTLSAMHSITVGKGATFANTGNANLTLRADSAGQNNGGSVTNSGVIDWSKSTGLVAIYRDNNGQYVPGQTFTNPAWAAPLYSGVKSQISSYVLVNSLTDLENMSKDLNGSYALGRDIDANTPGGYMQPIGAGTASGFTGQLDGLGHGIENVSVLTEDFAGKATGLFTTIGNAGVVRNLKLTNENVTVYYDTAGALAGQSSGLVSNVVADGRVMDLSVAGMPVGGLIGNNSGVVYRGGSAVSAATESDAGGLVGVNSGTILQSYATGGAGGGSRAVGGGLVGDNSGSIKQSYAATGFVGGGGGAGGLVGYNSGSIEQSFASGPVDTFFQPLYRAGIAVFNSNTSKIASDVFWDVQSTRQTSEIGSATPVGVANGLTTAQMKNPASFGPTWDFGAGGTWVILPNDTHPILRWQVAH
;
A
#
# COMPACT_ATOMS: atom_id res chain seq x y z
N MET A 1 35.57 30.77 -61.58
CA MET A 1 35.32 29.43 -61.02
C MET A 1 35.24 29.54 -59.51
N LEU A 2 34.03 29.45 -58.93
CA LEU A 2 33.87 29.33 -57.48
C LEU A 2 34.30 27.92 -57.06
N ALA A 3 35.34 27.83 -56.25
CA ALA A 3 35.73 26.58 -55.60
C ALA A 3 34.68 26.22 -54.56
N THR A 4 33.78 25.29 -54.91
CA THR A 4 32.93 24.58 -53.95
C THR A 4 33.82 23.83 -52.97
N ARG A 5 33.96 24.35 -51.75
CA ARG A 5 34.49 23.59 -50.62
C ARG A 5 33.52 22.45 -50.32
N VAL A 6 33.81 21.26 -50.85
CA VAL A 6 33.20 20.01 -50.41
C VAL A 6 33.68 19.79 -48.98
N TRP A 7 32.81 20.01 -47.99
CA TRP A 7 33.05 19.47 -46.66
C TRP A 7 33.01 17.95 -46.80
N ALA A 8 34.13 17.27 -46.52
CA ALA A 8 34.15 15.82 -46.47
C ALA A 8 32.99 15.34 -45.59
N ALA A 9 32.23 14.34 -46.05
CA ALA A 9 31.26 13.67 -45.20
C ALA A 9 31.98 13.23 -43.91
N GLY A 10 31.33 13.37 -42.76
CA GLY A 10 31.96 12.96 -41.49
C GLY A 10 32.24 11.44 -41.46
N PRO A 11 32.77 10.88 -40.36
CA PRO A 11 33.14 9.47 -40.31
C PRO A 11 31.91 8.54 -40.41
N LEU A 12 32.10 7.35 -40.97
CA LEU A 12 31.25 6.18 -40.72
C LEU A 12 31.99 5.26 -39.73
N PRO A 13 31.29 4.35 -39.01
CA PRO A 13 31.95 3.35 -38.18
C PRO A 13 32.99 2.54 -38.96
N SER A 14 34.04 2.08 -38.30
CA SER A 14 35.16 1.39 -38.93
C SER A 14 35.70 0.22 -38.10
N GLY A 15 36.26 -0.78 -38.81
CA GLY A 15 36.83 -1.97 -38.17
C GLY A 15 35.81 -2.93 -37.55
N GLY A 16 34.56 -2.90 -38.00
CA GLY A 16 33.49 -3.74 -37.46
C GLY A 16 33.66 -5.22 -37.79
N GLN A 17 33.62 -6.09 -36.78
CA GLN A 17 33.66 -7.54 -36.93
C GLN A 17 32.69 -8.23 -35.94
N PHE A 18 31.87 -9.17 -36.45
CA PHE A 18 31.09 -10.05 -35.59
C PHE A 18 32.01 -10.98 -34.77
N VAL A 19 31.92 -10.91 -33.45
CA VAL A 19 32.66 -11.77 -32.50
C VAL A 19 31.76 -12.76 -31.76
N ALA A 20 30.44 -12.57 -31.84
CA ALA A 20 29.43 -13.58 -31.49
C ALA A 20 28.16 -13.35 -32.32
N GLY A 21 27.40 -14.42 -32.57
CA GLY A 21 26.30 -14.37 -33.55
C GLY A 21 26.81 -14.32 -34.99
N ALA A 22 25.93 -13.98 -35.93
CA ALA A 22 26.29 -13.91 -37.36
C ALA A 22 25.55 -12.79 -38.09
N GLY A 23 26.20 -12.27 -39.13
CA GLY A 23 25.67 -11.20 -39.97
C GLY A 23 26.70 -10.68 -40.98
N ALA A 24 26.34 -9.60 -41.66
CA ALA A 24 27.17 -8.90 -42.64
C ALA A 24 27.17 -7.39 -42.36
N ILE A 25 28.29 -6.73 -42.67
CA ILE A 25 28.45 -5.28 -42.59
C ILE A 25 28.80 -4.78 -43.99
N SER A 26 28.04 -3.82 -44.51
CA SER A 26 28.27 -3.22 -45.83
C SER A 26 28.18 -1.70 -45.74
N SER A 27 28.94 -1.00 -46.58
CA SER A 27 28.90 0.45 -46.71
C SER A 27 28.71 0.85 -48.16
N ALA A 28 27.85 1.83 -48.40
CA ALA A 28 27.57 2.40 -49.71
C ALA A 28 27.41 3.93 -49.55
N GLY A 29 28.39 4.69 -50.04
CA GLY A 29 28.41 6.15 -49.89
C GLY A 29 28.37 6.58 -48.42
N SER A 30 27.40 7.42 -48.06
CA SER A 30 27.19 7.92 -46.69
C SER A 30 26.36 6.98 -45.79
N ARG A 31 26.08 5.74 -46.23
CA ARG A 31 25.27 4.77 -45.48
C ARG A 31 26.05 3.49 -45.18
N MET A 32 25.97 3.03 -43.94
CA MET A 32 26.37 1.69 -43.51
C MET A 32 25.13 0.86 -43.16
N THR A 33 25.11 -0.40 -43.59
CA THR A 33 24.07 -1.37 -43.24
C THR A 33 24.70 -2.58 -42.56
N VAL A 34 24.21 -2.89 -41.35
CA VAL A 34 24.51 -4.09 -40.59
C VAL A 34 23.31 -5.02 -40.70
N THR A 35 23.48 -6.19 -41.30
CA THR A 35 22.43 -7.21 -41.41
C THR A 35 22.79 -8.36 -40.48
N GLN A 36 22.03 -8.52 -39.39
CA GLN A 36 22.22 -9.60 -38.43
C GLN A 36 21.25 -10.75 -38.75
N THR A 37 21.75 -11.98 -38.75
CA THR A 37 20.94 -13.19 -39.03
C THR A 37 20.61 -14.01 -37.78
N THR A 38 21.29 -13.75 -36.66
CA THR A 38 21.01 -14.39 -35.37
C THR A 38 20.11 -13.50 -34.49
N SER A 39 19.45 -14.10 -33.49
CA SER A 39 18.62 -13.34 -32.53
C SER A 39 19.44 -12.36 -31.68
N ARG A 40 20.70 -12.70 -31.40
CA ARG A 40 21.68 -11.82 -30.75
C ARG A 40 23.00 -11.82 -31.51
N GLY A 41 23.66 -10.68 -31.56
CA GLY A 41 24.98 -10.54 -32.18
C GLY A 41 25.85 -9.54 -31.42
N VAL A 42 27.14 -9.80 -31.38
CA VAL A 42 28.16 -8.90 -30.82
C VAL A 42 29.13 -8.51 -31.92
N ILE A 43 29.34 -7.21 -32.09
CA ILE A 43 30.24 -6.62 -33.08
C ILE A 43 31.25 -5.76 -32.33
N ASP A 44 32.54 -6.06 -32.49
CA ASP A 44 33.62 -5.20 -32.02
C ASP A 44 34.00 -4.21 -33.14
N TRP A 45 34.29 -2.96 -32.77
CA TRP A 45 34.61 -1.84 -33.68
C TRP A 45 35.88 -1.12 -33.22
N CYS A 46 36.70 -0.66 -34.17
CA CYS A 46 37.80 0.25 -33.86
C CYS A 46 37.27 1.66 -33.56
N ASP A 47 36.29 2.14 -34.32
CA ASP A 47 35.54 3.37 -34.04
C ASP A 47 34.08 3.18 -34.43
N PHE A 48 33.17 3.71 -33.60
CA PHE A 48 31.76 3.81 -33.94
C PHE A 48 31.32 5.26 -33.78
N SER A 49 31.58 6.05 -34.83
CA SER A 49 31.11 7.43 -34.95
C SER A 49 30.28 7.60 -36.23
N ILE A 50 29.27 8.47 -36.19
CA ILE A 50 28.39 8.76 -37.33
C ILE A 50 28.43 10.26 -37.59
N GLY A 51 29.16 10.64 -38.63
CA GLY A 51 29.26 12.02 -39.11
C GLY A 51 27.92 12.61 -39.52
N ARG A 52 27.85 13.95 -39.54
CA ARG A 52 26.70 14.67 -40.08
C ARG A 52 26.44 14.22 -41.52
N ASN A 53 25.17 13.98 -41.87
CA ASN A 53 24.69 13.45 -43.14
C ASN A 53 25.00 11.96 -43.43
N ASN A 54 25.61 11.24 -42.49
CA ASN A 54 25.76 9.79 -42.59
C ASN A 54 24.63 9.05 -41.87
N SER A 55 24.43 7.79 -42.26
CA SER A 55 23.44 6.91 -41.66
C SER A 55 23.98 5.51 -41.40
N VAL A 56 23.63 4.93 -40.26
CA VAL A 56 23.84 3.52 -39.94
C VAL A 56 22.48 2.85 -39.76
N VAL A 57 22.27 1.73 -40.44
CA VAL A 57 21.04 0.94 -40.35
C VAL A 57 21.35 -0.48 -39.93
N VAL A 58 20.74 -0.90 -38.84
CA VAL A 58 20.92 -2.22 -38.23
C VAL A 58 19.63 -3.02 -38.43
N GLN A 59 19.70 -4.03 -39.28
CA GLN A 59 18.62 -4.97 -39.56
C GLN A 59 18.82 -6.21 -38.70
N ASN A 60 18.22 -6.22 -37.51
CA ASN A 60 18.34 -7.31 -36.54
C ASN A 60 16.98 -7.91 -36.14
N GLY A 61 15.93 -7.67 -36.93
CA GLY A 61 14.57 -8.12 -36.64
C GLY A 61 14.11 -7.62 -35.27
N THR A 62 13.54 -8.50 -34.45
CA THR A 62 13.21 -8.26 -33.04
C THR A 62 14.37 -8.57 -32.08
N GLY A 63 15.53 -8.97 -32.63
CA GLY A 63 16.72 -9.36 -31.89
C GLY A 63 17.49 -8.18 -31.28
N ALA A 64 18.68 -8.47 -30.76
CA ALA A 64 19.56 -7.48 -30.13
C ALA A 64 20.97 -7.49 -30.72
N THR A 65 21.54 -6.31 -30.94
CA THR A 65 22.93 -6.14 -31.39
C THR A 65 23.72 -5.41 -30.32
N LEU A 66 24.84 -5.99 -29.86
CA LEU A 66 25.83 -5.30 -29.05
C LEU A 66 26.98 -4.83 -29.92
N SER A 67 27.22 -3.53 -29.94
CA SER A 67 28.26 -2.84 -30.69
C SER A 67 29.28 -2.29 -29.69
N ARG A 68 30.41 -2.97 -29.54
CA ARG A 68 31.49 -2.59 -28.62
C ARG A 68 32.61 -1.86 -29.35
N VAL A 69 33.01 -0.70 -28.86
CA VAL A 69 34.19 0.02 -29.36
C VAL A 69 35.40 -0.40 -28.54
N THR A 70 36.44 -0.89 -29.21
CA THR A 70 37.71 -1.32 -28.62
C THR A 70 38.85 -0.32 -28.86
N GLY A 71 38.64 0.67 -29.73
CA GLY A 71 39.60 1.75 -29.98
C GLY A 71 39.61 2.85 -28.91
N ALA A 72 40.52 3.80 -29.09
CA ALA A 72 40.80 4.86 -28.11
C ALA A 72 39.95 6.13 -28.27
N GLN A 73 38.98 6.15 -29.19
CA GLN A 73 38.16 7.33 -29.46
C GLN A 73 36.74 7.17 -28.87
N GLN A 74 36.19 8.27 -28.36
CA GLN A 74 34.78 8.34 -27.99
C GLN A 74 33.87 8.24 -29.23
N SER A 75 32.68 7.69 -29.04
CA SER A 75 31.67 7.61 -30.10
C SER A 75 30.93 8.93 -30.24
N VAL A 76 30.97 9.55 -31.42
CA VAL A 76 30.20 10.78 -31.71
C VAL A 76 29.16 10.53 -32.79
N LEU A 77 27.87 10.58 -32.41
CA LEU A 77 26.74 10.38 -33.30
C LEU A 77 26.13 11.74 -33.68
N SER A 78 26.56 12.31 -34.80
CA SER A 78 26.03 13.54 -35.40
C SER A 78 25.13 13.31 -36.62
N GLY A 79 25.03 12.07 -37.10
CA GLY A 79 24.11 11.63 -38.16
C GLY A 79 22.98 10.75 -37.61
N SER A 80 22.52 9.78 -38.41
CA SER A 80 21.38 8.91 -38.03
C SER A 80 21.81 7.46 -37.75
N LEU A 81 21.26 6.88 -36.68
CA LEU A 81 21.33 5.46 -36.36
C LEU A 81 19.91 4.91 -36.28
N SER A 82 19.63 3.84 -37.03
CA SER A 82 18.36 3.11 -36.93
C SER A 82 18.59 1.63 -36.70
N ALA A 83 17.80 1.00 -35.84
CA ALA A 83 17.78 -0.45 -35.65
C ALA A 83 16.36 -0.99 -35.62
N THR A 84 16.10 -2.12 -36.27
CA THR A 84 14.76 -2.74 -36.25
C THR A 84 14.39 -3.32 -34.89
N GLY A 85 15.39 -3.82 -34.16
CA GLY A 85 15.27 -4.40 -32.82
C GLY A 85 16.05 -3.60 -31.79
N SER A 86 16.69 -4.28 -30.85
CA SER A 86 17.46 -3.64 -29.78
C SER A 86 18.90 -3.35 -30.22
N PHE A 87 19.47 -2.22 -29.79
CA PHE A 87 20.83 -1.82 -30.11
C PHE A 87 21.57 -1.30 -28.87
N TYR A 88 22.74 -1.88 -28.60
CA TYR A 88 23.60 -1.53 -27.47
C TYR A 88 24.91 -0.97 -28.02
N LEU A 89 25.23 0.29 -27.72
CA LEU A 89 26.50 0.93 -28.03
C LEU A 89 27.34 1.03 -26.76
N ILE A 90 28.42 0.25 -26.71
CA ILE A 90 29.32 0.17 -25.57
C ILE A 90 30.65 0.82 -25.95
N ASN A 91 31.03 1.91 -25.30
CA ASN A 91 32.31 2.57 -25.53
C ASN A 91 32.89 3.14 -24.21
N PRO A 92 33.92 2.49 -23.64
CA PRO A 92 34.57 2.96 -22.41
C PRO A 92 35.16 4.38 -22.47
N GLN A 93 35.40 4.92 -23.67
CA GLN A 93 35.87 6.30 -23.88
C GLN A 93 34.73 7.33 -23.84
N GLY A 94 33.48 6.89 -23.94
CA GLY A 94 32.28 7.72 -23.90
C GLY A 94 31.44 7.66 -25.17
N VAL A 95 30.18 8.08 -25.05
CA VAL A 95 29.19 8.14 -26.13
C VAL A 95 28.51 9.50 -26.12
N VAL A 96 28.56 10.21 -27.24
CA VAL A 96 27.94 11.52 -27.42
C VAL A 96 26.98 11.49 -28.60
N ILE A 97 25.69 11.68 -28.35
CA ILE A 97 24.69 11.96 -29.37
C ILE A 97 24.67 13.47 -29.56
N GLY A 98 25.22 13.96 -30.67
CA GLY A 98 25.35 15.40 -30.93
C GLY A 98 23.99 16.07 -31.24
N PRO A 99 23.91 17.41 -31.30
CA PRO A 99 22.65 18.14 -31.51
C PRO A 99 21.87 17.78 -32.79
N GLY A 100 22.58 17.32 -33.84
CA GLY A 100 21.97 16.83 -35.07
C GLY A 100 21.80 15.30 -35.13
N GLY A 101 22.24 14.59 -34.08
CA GLY A 101 22.19 13.14 -33.99
C GLY A 101 20.78 12.63 -33.76
N VAL A 102 20.40 11.57 -34.48
CA VAL A 102 19.11 10.90 -34.33
C VAL A 102 19.34 9.40 -34.18
N VAL A 103 18.81 8.83 -33.09
CA VAL A 103 18.81 7.39 -32.82
C VAL A 103 17.37 6.90 -32.78
N THR A 104 17.07 5.83 -33.52
CA THR A 104 15.73 5.21 -33.53
C THR A 104 15.83 3.69 -33.47
N THR A 105 15.22 3.07 -32.47
CA THR A 105 15.21 1.61 -32.30
C THR A 105 13.78 1.07 -32.20
N GLY A 106 13.53 -0.12 -32.77
CA GLY A 106 12.26 -0.82 -32.57
C GLY A 106 12.20 -1.62 -31.26
N GLY A 107 13.35 -2.09 -30.78
CA GLY A 107 13.54 -2.60 -29.41
C GLY A 107 14.28 -1.58 -28.54
N ARG A 108 15.01 -2.03 -27.51
CA ARG A 108 15.69 -1.11 -26.58
C ARG A 108 16.92 -0.45 -27.18
N PHE A 109 17.20 0.78 -26.79
CA PHE A 109 18.49 1.44 -27.04
C PHE A 109 19.30 1.52 -25.75
N VAL A 110 20.55 1.08 -25.78
CA VAL A 110 21.48 1.20 -24.66
C VAL A 110 22.74 1.92 -25.13
N ALA A 111 23.11 3.02 -24.48
CA ALA A 111 24.44 3.63 -24.64
C ALA A 111 25.18 3.54 -23.31
N SER A 112 26.35 2.91 -23.30
CA SER A 112 27.11 2.68 -22.08
C SER A 112 28.58 3.06 -22.23
N ALA A 113 29.12 3.73 -21.21
CA ALA A 113 30.57 3.86 -21.00
C ALA A 113 31.14 2.77 -20.07
N LEU A 114 30.28 1.89 -19.56
CA LEU A 114 30.65 0.66 -18.84
C LEU A 114 30.51 -0.54 -19.78
N ASP A 115 31.37 -1.54 -19.63
CA ASP A 115 31.37 -2.74 -20.47
C ASP A 115 30.48 -3.86 -19.89
N VAL A 116 30.11 -4.82 -20.72
CA VAL A 116 29.34 -6.01 -20.36
C VAL A 116 29.88 -7.24 -21.10
N GLY A 117 29.89 -8.40 -20.46
CA GLY A 117 30.43 -9.63 -21.05
C GLY A 117 29.60 -10.18 -22.21
N ASN A 118 30.28 -10.71 -23.25
CA ASN A 118 29.64 -11.33 -24.42
C ASN A 118 28.71 -12.49 -24.03
N SER A 119 29.16 -13.39 -23.15
CA SER A 119 28.38 -14.56 -22.73
C SER A 119 27.08 -14.16 -22.05
N ALA A 120 27.13 -13.18 -21.15
CA ALA A 120 25.95 -12.63 -20.46
C ALA A 120 24.96 -12.00 -21.46
N PHE A 121 25.47 -11.18 -22.38
CA PHE A 121 24.63 -10.59 -23.43
C PHE A 121 23.96 -11.66 -24.31
N MET A 122 24.72 -12.67 -24.72
CA MET A 122 24.21 -13.75 -25.57
C MET A 122 23.19 -14.65 -24.84
N ALA A 123 23.32 -14.81 -23.52
CA ALA A 123 22.36 -15.55 -22.70
C ALA A 123 21.00 -14.84 -22.59
N GLY A 124 20.97 -13.51 -22.72
CA GLY A 124 19.74 -12.72 -22.78
C GLY A 124 19.01 -12.52 -21.45
N GLY A 125 19.68 -12.78 -20.32
CA GLY A 125 19.20 -12.44 -18.98
C GLY A 125 19.67 -11.05 -18.51
N PRO A 126 19.66 -10.81 -17.18
CA PRO A 126 20.18 -9.58 -16.58
C PRO A 126 21.62 -9.29 -16.99
N LEU A 127 21.94 -8.01 -17.15
CA LEU A 127 23.25 -7.54 -17.58
C LEU A 127 23.90 -6.68 -16.50
N THR A 128 25.09 -7.06 -16.09
CA THR A 128 25.93 -6.23 -15.22
C THR A 128 26.92 -5.45 -16.06
N PHE A 129 26.78 -4.13 -16.04
CA PHE A 129 27.70 -3.19 -16.66
C PHE A 129 28.77 -2.77 -15.64
N SER A 130 30.04 -2.84 -16.00
CA SER A 130 31.17 -2.45 -15.13
C SER A 130 32.40 -2.01 -15.93
N GLY A 131 33.36 -1.37 -15.26
CA GLY A 131 34.63 -0.93 -15.89
C GLY A 131 35.20 0.34 -15.27
N GLY A 132 36.52 0.53 -15.38
CA GLY A 132 37.24 1.62 -14.70
C GLY A 132 37.31 2.96 -15.45
N GLY A 133 36.83 3.03 -16.69
CA GLY A 133 36.98 4.19 -17.58
C GLY A 133 36.31 5.48 -17.08
N ALA A 134 36.78 6.63 -17.57
CA ALA A 134 36.21 7.96 -17.28
C ALA A 134 35.24 8.44 -18.37
N GLY A 135 34.87 7.57 -19.33
CA GLY A 135 33.91 7.87 -20.37
C GLY A 135 32.57 8.33 -19.81
N VAL A 136 31.96 9.27 -20.51
CA VAL A 136 30.66 9.86 -20.17
C VAL A 136 29.65 9.55 -21.26
N VAL A 137 28.36 9.54 -20.91
CA VAL A 137 27.27 9.39 -21.89
C VAL A 137 26.47 10.67 -21.94
N VAL A 138 26.41 11.31 -23.11
CA VAL A 138 25.76 12.61 -23.29
C VAL A 138 24.81 12.57 -24.47
N ASN A 139 23.54 12.89 -24.24
CA ASN A 139 22.56 13.13 -25.29
C ASN A 139 22.28 14.63 -25.47
N LEU A 140 22.63 15.18 -26.63
CA LEU A 140 22.22 16.52 -27.07
C LEU A 140 21.25 16.46 -28.26
N GLY A 141 21.01 15.27 -28.82
CA GLY A 141 20.20 15.04 -30.00
C GLY A 141 18.83 14.44 -29.68
N LYS A 142 18.39 13.50 -30.52
CA LYS A 142 17.10 12.81 -30.36
C LYS A 142 17.29 11.31 -30.27
N ILE A 143 16.76 10.70 -29.22
CA ILE A 143 16.73 9.24 -29.02
C ILE A 143 15.27 8.82 -28.94
N SER A 144 14.88 7.83 -29.75
CA SER A 144 13.55 7.24 -29.70
C SER A 144 13.62 5.72 -29.74
N SER A 145 12.88 5.07 -28.85
CA SER A 145 12.65 3.63 -28.84
C SER A 145 11.14 3.39 -28.91
N THR A 146 10.65 2.87 -30.04
CA THR A 146 9.19 2.81 -30.29
C THR A 146 8.49 1.67 -29.57
N GLY A 147 9.19 0.57 -29.29
CA GLY A 147 8.63 -0.62 -28.64
C GLY A 147 9.43 -1.13 -27.44
N GLY A 148 10.46 -0.40 -27.00
CA GLY A 148 11.32 -0.80 -25.88
C GLY A 148 11.84 0.37 -25.07
N ASP A 149 12.83 0.12 -24.24
CA ASP A 149 13.36 1.10 -23.28
C ASP A 149 14.59 1.87 -23.82
N VAL A 150 14.97 2.95 -23.14
CA VAL A 150 16.21 3.70 -23.39
C VAL A 150 17.06 3.70 -22.12
N PHE A 151 18.30 3.24 -22.21
CA PHE A 151 19.26 3.22 -21.11
C PHE A 151 20.51 4.01 -21.47
N LEU A 152 20.86 4.99 -20.64
CA LEU A 152 22.14 5.71 -20.72
C LEU A 152 22.95 5.43 -19.46
N ILE A 153 24.10 4.77 -19.61
CA ILE A 153 24.86 4.22 -18.49
C ILE A 153 26.29 4.75 -18.53
N ALA A 154 26.79 5.30 -17.42
CA ALA A 154 28.19 5.69 -17.33
C ALA A 154 28.72 5.51 -15.92
N ARG A 155 30.03 5.58 -15.76
CA ARG A 155 30.63 5.63 -14.43
C ARG A 155 30.50 7.00 -13.77
N LYS A 156 30.82 8.04 -14.54
CA LYS A 156 31.05 9.40 -14.01
C LYS A 156 29.94 10.39 -14.29
N LEU A 157 29.40 10.40 -15.50
CA LEU A 157 28.38 11.36 -15.89
C LEU A 157 27.48 10.77 -16.96
N VAL A 158 26.18 10.84 -16.70
CA VAL A 158 25.14 10.72 -17.71
C VAL A 158 24.42 12.06 -17.81
N ALA A 159 24.35 12.61 -19.03
CA ALA A 159 23.70 13.90 -19.25
C ALA A 159 22.72 13.87 -20.43
N ASN A 160 21.52 14.41 -20.23
CA ASN A 160 20.57 14.68 -21.29
C ASN A 160 20.31 16.18 -21.39
N GLY A 161 20.66 16.77 -22.53
CA GLY A 161 20.23 18.12 -22.95
C GLY A 161 19.38 18.09 -24.22
N GLY A 162 19.12 16.90 -24.77
CA GLY A 162 18.31 16.67 -25.96
C GLY A 162 16.92 16.13 -25.62
N THR A 163 16.44 15.19 -26.44
CA THR A 163 15.15 14.52 -26.25
C THR A 163 15.32 13.00 -26.19
N ILE A 164 14.59 12.37 -25.26
CA ILE A 164 14.47 10.92 -25.13
C ILE A 164 12.99 10.56 -25.17
N SER A 165 12.62 9.59 -26.01
CA SER A 165 11.23 9.12 -26.15
C SER A 165 11.16 7.59 -26.11
N ALA A 166 10.44 7.05 -25.13
CA ALA A 166 10.18 5.62 -24.95
C ALA A 166 8.70 5.40 -24.56
N PRO A 167 7.73 5.69 -25.44
CA PRO A 167 6.31 5.80 -25.09
C PRO A 167 5.67 4.52 -24.53
N SER A 168 6.27 3.36 -24.81
CA SER A 168 5.83 2.06 -24.27
C SER A 168 6.87 1.42 -23.34
N GLY A 169 7.97 2.13 -23.05
CA GLY A 169 9.14 1.65 -22.34
C GLY A 169 9.54 2.56 -21.17
N SER A 170 10.68 2.27 -20.54
CA SER A 170 11.33 3.17 -19.60
C SER A 170 12.42 4.01 -20.27
N ALA A 171 12.73 5.16 -19.68
CA ALA A 171 13.92 5.93 -19.99
C ALA A 171 14.75 6.10 -18.72
N GLU A 172 15.92 5.45 -18.67
CA GLU A 172 16.74 5.37 -17.46
C GLU A 172 18.16 5.87 -17.69
N LEU A 173 18.57 6.85 -16.88
CA LEU A 173 19.90 7.44 -16.89
C LEU A 173 20.60 7.08 -15.59
N THR A 174 21.70 6.33 -15.68
CA THR A 174 22.31 5.70 -14.51
C THR A 174 23.81 5.91 -14.49
N ALA A 175 24.31 6.56 -13.43
CA ALA A 175 25.73 6.76 -13.18
C ALA A 175 26.20 5.94 -11.99
N GLY A 176 27.22 5.09 -12.15
CA GLY A 176 27.81 4.30 -11.06
C GLY A 176 28.94 3.37 -11.47
N ASP A 177 29.68 2.81 -10.51
CA ASP A 177 30.79 1.87 -10.79
C ASP A 177 30.33 0.58 -11.47
N GLN A 178 29.22 0.06 -10.98
CA GLN A 178 28.59 -1.16 -11.47
C GLN A 178 27.08 -0.94 -11.52
N VAL A 179 26.48 -1.30 -12.65
CA VAL A 179 25.04 -1.15 -12.90
C VAL A 179 24.47 -2.48 -13.32
N LEU A 180 23.57 -3.02 -12.52
CA LEU A 180 22.76 -4.17 -12.91
C LEU A 180 21.55 -3.65 -13.69
N MET A 181 21.31 -4.20 -14.88
CA MET A 181 20.11 -3.94 -15.67
C MET A 181 19.32 -5.23 -15.80
N HIS A 182 18.03 -5.20 -15.45
CA HIS A 182 17.13 -6.32 -15.63
C HIS A 182 15.73 -5.85 -15.98
N ASP A 183 14.94 -6.71 -16.59
CA ASP A 183 13.58 -6.35 -16.97
C ASP A 183 12.69 -6.30 -15.69
N SER A 184 11.92 -5.23 -15.57
CA SER A 184 11.02 -4.92 -14.46
C SER A 184 9.88 -4.04 -14.98
N THR A 185 8.69 -4.14 -14.38
CA THR A 185 7.51 -3.34 -14.74
C THR A 185 7.03 -2.40 -13.64
N GLY A 186 7.52 -2.54 -12.40
CA GLY A 186 7.07 -1.74 -11.25
C GLY A 186 8.18 -1.07 -10.45
N MET A 187 9.44 -1.29 -10.84
CA MET A 187 10.63 -0.69 -10.23
C MET A 187 11.57 -0.27 -11.36
N PRO A 188 12.51 0.67 -11.13
CA PRO A 188 13.56 0.95 -12.10
C PRO A 188 14.23 -0.33 -12.59
N GLN A 189 14.57 -0.42 -13.87
CA GLN A 189 15.22 -1.60 -14.45
C GLN A 189 16.73 -1.59 -14.21
N THR A 190 17.31 -0.43 -13.87
CA THR A 190 18.71 -0.27 -13.49
C THR A 190 18.88 -0.18 -11.98
N PHE A 191 19.91 -0.84 -11.46
CA PHE A 191 20.29 -0.80 -10.05
C PHE A 191 21.78 -0.54 -9.95
N VAL A 192 22.11 0.54 -9.23
CA VAL A 192 23.49 0.90 -8.95
C VAL A 192 24.04 0.03 -7.82
N GLN A 193 25.14 -0.67 -8.08
CA GLN A 193 25.94 -1.38 -7.09
C GLN A 193 27.18 -0.53 -6.82
N SER A 194 27.14 0.36 -5.81
CA SER A 194 28.27 1.26 -5.56
C SER A 194 29.45 0.51 -4.90
N THR A 195 30.66 0.76 -5.41
CA THR A 195 31.94 0.36 -4.81
C THR A 195 32.76 1.56 -4.30
N GLY A 196 32.14 2.73 -4.16
CA GLY A 196 32.76 3.93 -3.57
C GLY A 196 33.21 5.01 -4.56
N SER A 197 32.73 5.02 -5.81
CA SER A 197 32.99 6.12 -6.74
C SER A 197 31.76 6.97 -7.08
N ARG A 198 32.00 8.29 -7.15
CA ARG A 198 31.00 9.31 -7.46
C ARG A 198 30.69 9.39 -8.96
N GLY A 199 29.40 9.27 -9.29
CA GLY A 199 28.82 9.53 -10.61
C GLY A 199 27.61 10.46 -10.53
N ASP A 200 27.46 11.37 -11.49
CA ASP A 200 26.36 12.34 -11.54
C ASP A 200 25.40 12.04 -12.71
N VAL A 201 24.12 12.36 -12.52
CA VAL A 201 23.10 12.35 -13.58
C VAL A 201 22.49 13.73 -13.73
N VAL A 202 22.49 14.26 -14.97
CA VAL A 202 21.97 15.60 -15.26
C VAL A 202 20.96 15.53 -16.39
N ASP A 203 19.71 15.89 -16.11
CA ASP A 203 18.72 16.14 -17.14
C ASP A 203 18.39 17.63 -17.23
N LYS A 204 18.63 18.21 -18.40
CA LYS A 204 18.24 19.56 -18.84
C LYS A 204 17.35 19.51 -20.08
N GLY A 205 17.14 18.32 -20.62
CA GLY A 205 16.41 18.05 -21.85
C GLY A 205 14.96 17.69 -21.57
N THR A 206 14.36 16.92 -22.47
CA THR A 206 13.01 16.37 -22.30
C THR A 206 13.08 14.85 -22.32
N ILE A 207 12.34 14.20 -21.43
CA ILE A 207 12.17 12.75 -21.40
C ILE A 207 10.68 12.45 -21.39
N ALA A 208 10.21 11.66 -22.36
CA ALA A 208 8.84 11.18 -22.43
C ALA A 208 8.83 9.66 -22.51
N ALA A 209 8.33 8.99 -21.47
CA ALA A 209 8.34 7.53 -21.37
C ALA A 209 7.13 7.02 -20.57
N ALA A 210 6.96 5.70 -20.47
CA ALA A 210 6.01 5.14 -19.49
C ALA A 210 6.53 5.32 -18.07
N GLN A 211 7.82 5.06 -17.89
CA GLN A 211 8.54 5.17 -16.63
C GLN A 211 9.89 5.88 -16.84
N ILE A 212 10.32 6.69 -15.88
CA ILE A 212 11.57 7.44 -15.95
C ILE A 212 12.38 7.19 -14.68
N ALA A 213 13.67 6.86 -14.80
CA ALA A 213 14.56 6.77 -13.65
C ALA A 213 15.87 7.55 -13.89
N LEU A 214 16.22 8.44 -12.97
CA LEU A 214 17.52 9.11 -12.91
C LEU A 214 18.24 8.64 -11.65
N GLN A 215 19.35 7.91 -11.80
CA GLN A 215 20.04 7.26 -10.69
C GLN A 215 21.54 7.58 -10.64
N ALA A 216 22.00 8.13 -9.52
CA ALA A 216 23.41 8.50 -9.31
C ALA A 216 24.01 7.79 -8.10
N ALA A 217 25.08 7.00 -8.32
CA ALA A 217 25.92 6.41 -7.29
C ALA A 217 26.81 7.47 -6.65
N ASP A 218 26.69 7.69 -5.35
CA ASP A 218 27.58 8.55 -4.56
C ASP A 218 27.78 9.96 -5.14
N GLY A 219 26.83 10.41 -5.94
CA GLY A 219 26.83 11.69 -6.64
C GLY A 219 25.43 12.27 -6.75
N ASN A 220 25.27 13.24 -7.63
CA ASN A 220 24.10 14.09 -7.64
C ASN A 220 23.19 13.77 -8.82
N VAL A 221 21.88 13.79 -8.56
CA VAL A 221 20.86 13.86 -9.59
C VAL A 221 20.46 15.32 -9.74
N TYR A 222 20.48 15.82 -10.97
CA TYR A 222 20.01 17.14 -11.34
C TYR A 222 18.88 16.99 -12.35
N ALA A 223 17.63 16.94 -11.87
CA ALA A 223 16.45 17.04 -12.72
C ALA A 223 16.11 18.52 -12.88
N LEU A 224 16.70 19.15 -13.90
CA LEU A 224 16.65 20.59 -14.14
C LEU A 224 15.78 20.86 -15.37
N ALA A 225 14.47 20.85 -15.18
CA ALA A 225 13.54 21.30 -16.21
C ALA A 225 13.48 22.84 -16.24
N GLY A 226 13.54 23.43 -17.44
CA GLY A 226 13.20 24.82 -17.71
C GLY A 226 11.68 24.97 -17.91
N HIS A 227 11.21 26.17 -18.26
CA HIS A 227 9.77 26.46 -18.41
C HIS A 227 9.04 25.65 -19.52
N THR A 228 9.77 24.97 -20.42
CA THR A 228 9.22 24.23 -21.56
C THR A 228 9.75 22.80 -21.69
N THR A 229 10.63 22.36 -20.79
CA THR A 229 11.16 21.00 -20.76
C THR A 229 10.55 20.25 -19.57
N ALA A 230 10.23 18.96 -19.76
CA ALA A 230 9.55 18.17 -18.74
C ALA A 230 10.06 16.73 -18.71
N LEU A 231 10.07 16.15 -17.52
CA LEU A 231 10.00 14.70 -17.34
C LEU A 231 8.54 14.31 -17.41
N ARG A 232 8.14 13.55 -18.43
CA ARG A 232 6.76 13.12 -18.63
C ARG A 232 6.68 11.59 -18.63
N ALA A 233 6.20 11.04 -17.53
CA ALA A 233 5.86 9.63 -17.38
C ALA A 233 4.34 9.45 -17.60
N THR A 234 3.97 8.74 -18.67
CA THR A 234 2.59 8.36 -18.94
C THR A 234 2.50 6.85 -19.04
N GLY A 235 1.92 6.23 -18.00
CA GLY A 235 1.79 4.79 -17.88
C GLY A 235 1.06 4.14 -19.07
N VAL A 236 1.25 2.84 -19.19
CA VAL A 236 0.58 1.96 -20.16
C VAL A 236 -0.19 0.88 -19.42
N ALA A 237 -0.95 0.04 -20.12
CA ALA A 237 -1.76 -1.01 -19.49
C ALA A 237 -0.99 -1.95 -18.55
N THR A 238 0.32 -2.08 -18.73
CA THR A 238 1.19 -2.98 -17.95
C THR A 238 2.20 -2.27 -17.05
N ARG A 239 2.26 -0.93 -17.05
CA ARG A 239 3.21 -0.12 -16.27
C ARG A 239 2.53 1.18 -15.84
N ASP A 240 2.57 1.51 -14.57
CA ASP A 240 2.13 2.80 -14.06
C ASP A 240 3.01 3.95 -14.60
N GLY A 241 2.48 5.17 -14.53
CA GLY A 241 3.31 6.35 -14.76
C GLY A 241 4.21 6.60 -13.57
N HIS A 242 5.53 6.51 -13.73
CA HIS A 242 6.41 6.70 -12.57
C HIS A 242 7.69 7.46 -12.92
N VAL A 243 8.10 8.36 -12.03
CA VAL A 243 9.40 9.04 -12.07
C VAL A 243 10.19 8.76 -10.80
N TRP A 244 11.40 8.20 -10.93
CA TRP A 244 12.35 8.02 -9.84
C TRP A 244 13.55 8.96 -9.99
N LEU A 245 13.82 9.74 -8.94
CA LEU A 245 15.00 10.60 -8.83
C LEU A 245 15.84 10.12 -7.64
N VAL A 246 16.91 9.37 -7.89
CA VAL A 246 17.63 8.62 -6.85
C VAL A 246 19.10 9.03 -6.78
N ALA A 247 19.48 9.64 -5.67
CA ALA A 247 20.85 10.04 -5.34
C ALA A 247 21.23 9.56 -3.93
N ASN A 248 21.16 8.25 -3.67
CA ASN A 248 21.22 7.64 -2.33
C ASN A 248 22.30 8.21 -1.41
N ASN A 249 23.50 8.46 -1.94
CA ASN A 249 24.66 8.97 -1.21
C ASN A 249 25.09 10.38 -1.63
N GLY A 250 24.26 11.09 -2.40
CA GLY A 250 24.51 12.47 -2.82
C GLY A 250 23.25 13.33 -2.77
N THR A 251 23.18 14.35 -3.62
CA THR A 251 22.07 15.32 -3.61
C THR A 251 21.15 15.13 -4.80
N ALA A 252 19.85 14.93 -4.56
CA ALA A 252 18.85 15.07 -5.61
C ALA A 252 18.34 16.53 -5.64
N HIS A 253 18.56 17.18 -6.77
CA HIS A 253 18.02 18.50 -7.07
C HIS A 253 16.79 18.35 -7.96
N VAL A 254 15.64 18.79 -7.44
CA VAL A 254 14.37 18.77 -8.17
C VAL A 254 14.00 20.20 -8.55
N HIS A 255 13.90 20.44 -9.85
CA HIS A 255 13.57 21.74 -10.41
C HIS A 255 12.74 21.61 -11.70
N GLY A 256 11.78 22.51 -11.87
CA GLY A 256 10.93 22.57 -13.06
C GLY A 256 9.84 21.50 -13.06
N ARG A 257 9.28 21.23 -14.26
CA ARG A 257 8.07 20.44 -14.44
C ARG A 257 8.33 18.93 -14.49
N ILE A 258 7.57 18.19 -13.69
CA ILE A 258 7.52 16.72 -13.70
C ILE A 258 6.04 16.30 -13.78
N ASP A 259 5.68 15.52 -14.79
CA ASP A 259 4.35 14.96 -14.97
C ASP A 259 4.42 13.43 -14.83
N ALA A 260 3.62 12.86 -13.92
CA ALA A 260 3.45 11.42 -13.76
C ALA A 260 1.96 11.07 -13.76
N THR A 261 1.52 10.33 -14.79
CA THR A 261 0.11 10.01 -15.04
C THR A 261 -0.04 8.55 -15.45
N ASN A 262 -1.12 7.91 -15.04
CA ASN A 262 -1.49 6.58 -15.51
C ASN A 262 -2.13 6.66 -16.90
N VAL A 263 -2.30 5.49 -17.54
CA VAL A 263 -2.91 5.38 -18.87
C VAL A 263 -4.35 5.90 -18.92
N ASP A 264 -5.07 5.84 -17.78
CA ASP A 264 -6.44 6.34 -17.62
C ASP A 264 -6.52 7.85 -17.34
N GLY A 265 -5.37 8.53 -17.26
CA GLY A 265 -5.27 9.96 -16.97
C GLY A 265 -5.28 10.30 -15.48
N THR A 266 -5.43 9.32 -14.57
CA THR A 266 -5.26 9.55 -13.13
C THR A 266 -3.80 9.91 -12.82
N GLY A 267 -3.60 10.68 -11.76
CA GLY A 267 -2.25 10.98 -11.28
C GLY A 267 -1.53 9.71 -10.86
N ALA A 268 -0.22 9.65 -11.11
CA ALA A 268 0.61 8.51 -10.72
C ALA A 268 1.67 8.95 -9.69
N THR A 269 2.87 8.37 -9.67
CA THR A 269 3.83 8.57 -8.56
C THR A 269 5.15 9.19 -9.00
N VAL A 270 5.68 10.08 -8.16
CA VAL A 270 7.04 10.59 -8.24
C VAL A 270 7.76 10.27 -6.93
N ASP A 271 8.87 9.55 -7.02
CA ASP A 271 9.74 9.23 -5.89
C ASP A 271 11.06 9.99 -6.01
N THR A 272 11.45 10.69 -4.94
CA THR A 272 12.71 11.45 -4.86
C THR A 272 13.48 11.03 -3.62
N THR A 273 14.66 10.46 -3.80
CA THR A 273 15.50 9.96 -2.71
C THR A 273 16.91 10.53 -2.82
N GLY A 274 17.47 11.00 -1.70
CA GLY A 274 18.89 11.30 -1.63
C GLY A 274 19.43 11.55 -0.24
N ALA A 275 20.75 11.50 -0.08
CA ALA A 275 21.41 11.86 1.18
C ALA A 275 21.19 13.35 1.54
N ALA A 276 20.94 14.19 0.54
CA ALA A 276 20.36 15.51 0.69
C ALA A 276 19.36 15.78 -0.42
N LEU A 277 18.34 16.59 -0.14
CA LEU A 277 17.38 17.05 -1.14
C LEU A 277 17.42 18.56 -1.26
N ARG A 278 17.37 19.03 -2.50
CA ARG A 278 17.17 20.44 -2.81
C ARG A 278 16.00 20.59 -3.75
N VAL A 279 14.92 21.13 -3.21
CA VAL A 279 13.69 21.38 -3.94
C VAL A 279 13.58 22.88 -4.18
N SER A 280 13.54 23.28 -5.44
CA SER A 280 13.37 24.68 -5.80
C SER A 280 12.66 24.80 -7.13
N HIS A 281 11.58 25.60 -7.18
CA HIS A 281 10.77 25.77 -8.40
C HIS A 281 10.26 24.45 -9.01
N ALA A 282 10.15 23.38 -8.23
CA ALA A 282 9.53 22.14 -8.67
C ALA A 282 8.03 22.37 -8.93
N ASP A 283 7.54 21.78 -10.00
CA ASP A 283 6.15 21.84 -10.48
C ASP A 283 5.72 20.40 -10.80
N VAL A 284 5.22 19.68 -9.79
CA VAL A 284 4.98 18.24 -9.87
C VAL A 284 3.48 17.96 -10.05
N HIS A 285 3.14 17.33 -11.16
CA HIS A 285 1.77 16.95 -11.55
C HIS A 285 1.66 15.42 -11.46
N ALA A 286 1.17 14.94 -10.33
CA ALA A 286 1.06 13.51 -10.01
C ALA A 286 -0.08 13.29 -9.00
N ALA A 287 -0.37 12.04 -8.65
CA ALA A 287 -1.21 11.79 -7.47
C ALA A 287 -0.37 11.94 -6.19
N ASN A 288 0.86 11.40 -6.21
CA ASN A 288 1.74 11.37 -5.05
C ASN A 288 3.16 11.81 -5.41
N TRP A 289 3.75 12.63 -4.55
CA TRP A 289 5.17 12.94 -4.56
C TRP A 289 5.80 12.57 -3.21
N ASN A 290 6.63 11.52 -3.22
CA ASN A 290 7.33 11.03 -2.04
C ASN A 290 8.77 11.52 -2.05
N LEU A 291 9.19 12.15 -0.95
CA LEU A 291 10.54 12.64 -0.75
C LEU A 291 11.18 11.91 0.43
N THR A 292 12.37 11.35 0.24
CA THR A 292 13.12 10.64 1.28
C THR A 292 14.55 11.15 1.39
N ALA A 293 14.95 11.53 2.61
CA ALA A 293 16.31 11.93 2.96
C ALA A 293 16.59 11.64 4.43
N PRO A 294 17.85 11.65 4.90
CA PRO A 294 18.17 11.51 6.33
C PRO A 294 17.49 12.56 7.22
N VAL A 295 17.55 13.82 6.80
CA VAL A 295 17.00 14.99 7.51
C VAL A 295 16.38 15.96 6.51
N PHE A 296 15.40 16.75 6.96
CA PHE A 296 14.79 17.80 6.14
C PHE A 296 14.83 19.14 6.86
N ASP A 297 15.52 20.10 6.26
CA ASP A 297 15.38 21.52 6.58
C ASP A 297 14.52 22.20 5.50
N VAL A 298 13.26 22.49 5.84
CA VAL A 298 12.28 23.02 4.88
C VAL A 298 12.36 24.55 4.86
N GLY A 299 13.22 25.04 3.97
CA GLY A 299 13.35 26.46 3.66
C GLY A 299 12.24 27.03 2.77
N ARG A 300 12.36 28.32 2.43
CA ARG A 300 11.38 29.06 1.62
C ARG A 300 11.10 28.41 0.25
N LEU A 301 12.14 28.07 -0.51
CA LEU A 301 11.96 27.56 -1.88
C LEU A 301 11.25 26.19 -1.91
N THR A 302 11.54 25.34 -0.92
CA THR A 302 10.86 24.05 -0.73
C THR A 302 9.39 24.26 -0.36
N THR A 303 9.12 25.20 0.55
CA THR A 303 7.76 25.58 0.97
C THR A 303 6.93 26.05 -0.24
N ASP A 304 7.50 26.94 -1.06
CA ASP A 304 6.83 27.47 -2.26
C ASP A 304 6.53 26.36 -3.29
N ALA A 305 7.41 25.36 -3.41
CA ALA A 305 7.20 24.20 -4.28
C ALA A 305 6.09 23.28 -3.76
N PHE A 306 6.03 23.02 -2.45
CA PHE A 306 4.97 22.21 -1.86
C PHE A 306 3.60 22.88 -2.00
N VAL A 307 3.50 24.18 -1.70
CA VAL A 307 2.23 24.91 -1.88
C VAL A 307 1.75 24.84 -3.33
N ARG A 308 2.64 25.02 -4.31
CA ARG A 308 2.27 24.88 -5.73
C ARG A 308 1.75 23.48 -6.05
N THR A 309 2.49 22.47 -5.65
CA THR A 309 2.22 21.05 -5.92
C THR A 309 0.90 20.59 -5.27
N LEU A 310 0.67 20.97 -4.02
CA LEU A 310 -0.56 20.67 -3.28
C LEU A 310 -1.78 21.36 -3.92
N ASN A 311 -1.67 22.63 -4.31
CA ASN A 311 -2.75 23.35 -5.01
C ASN A 311 -3.10 22.74 -6.38
N GLN A 312 -2.20 21.94 -6.96
CA GLN A 312 -2.41 21.24 -8.22
C GLN A 312 -3.03 19.84 -8.05
N GLY A 313 -3.25 19.38 -6.82
CA GLY A 313 -3.86 18.09 -6.53
C GLY A 313 -2.86 16.97 -6.20
N THR A 314 -1.57 17.23 -6.25
CA THR A 314 -0.53 16.24 -5.92
C THR A 314 -0.30 16.18 -4.41
N SER A 315 -0.57 15.04 -3.79
CA SER A 315 -0.28 14.82 -2.36
C SER A 315 1.22 14.66 -2.14
N VAL A 316 1.72 15.16 -1.00
CA VAL A 316 3.16 15.23 -0.71
C VAL A 316 3.47 14.45 0.57
N THR A 317 4.46 13.55 0.50
CA THR A 317 4.97 12.80 1.65
C THR A 317 6.45 13.09 1.84
N LEU A 318 6.85 13.56 3.02
CA LEU A 318 8.25 13.76 3.42
C LEU A 318 8.64 12.72 4.46
N ASN A 319 9.67 11.93 4.15
CA ASN A 319 10.19 10.89 5.01
C ASN A 319 11.63 11.21 5.43
N ALA A 320 11.80 11.79 6.63
CA ALA A 320 13.13 11.96 7.24
C ALA A 320 13.56 10.62 7.87
N SER A 321 14.46 9.91 7.21
CA SER A 321 14.86 8.54 7.55
C SER A 321 15.80 8.40 8.74
N GLN A 322 16.42 9.50 9.21
CA GLN A 322 17.39 9.45 10.31
C GLN A 322 17.21 10.53 11.38
N GLY A 323 16.46 11.60 11.11
CA GLY A 323 16.31 12.69 12.07
C GLY A 323 14.97 13.39 12.04
N ASP A 324 15.00 14.66 12.44
CA ASP A 324 13.82 15.47 12.65
C ASP A 324 13.34 16.16 11.37
N ILE A 325 12.07 16.58 11.39
CA ILE A 325 11.51 17.51 10.41
C ILE A 325 11.18 18.83 11.12
N VAL A 326 11.75 19.94 10.63
CA VAL A 326 11.46 21.28 11.15
C VAL A 326 10.83 22.15 10.07
N MET A 327 9.61 22.61 10.33
CA MET A 327 8.81 23.41 9.42
C MET A 327 8.68 24.84 9.94
N GLN A 328 9.54 25.74 9.46
CA GLN A 328 9.59 27.12 9.97
C GLN A 328 8.66 28.09 9.22
N ARG A 329 8.02 27.64 8.14
CA ARG A 329 7.25 28.47 7.22
C ARG A 329 5.82 27.97 7.07
N SER A 330 4.93 28.89 6.72
CA SER A 330 3.52 28.59 6.50
C SER A 330 3.30 27.79 5.23
N LEU A 331 2.43 26.79 5.31
CA LEU A 331 1.93 25.99 4.19
C LEU A 331 0.42 26.16 4.13
N GLN A 332 -0.06 26.87 3.10
CA GLN A 332 -1.48 27.13 2.91
C GLN A 332 -1.85 26.75 1.49
N TRP A 333 -2.82 25.85 1.34
CA TRP A 333 -3.26 25.38 0.03
C TRP A 333 -4.77 25.13 0.00
N THR A 334 -5.30 25.10 -1.22
CA THR A 334 -6.68 24.75 -1.52
C THR A 334 -6.72 23.37 -2.17
N GLY A 335 -7.89 22.71 -2.12
CA GLY A 335 -8.08 21.37 -2.67
C GLY A 335 -7.76 20.23 -1.70
N ASP A 336 -7.77 19.02 -2.23
CA ASP A 336 -7.89 17.78 -1.44
C ASP A 336 -6.55 17.02 -1.30
N ALA A 337 -5.49 17.54 -1.92
CA ALA A 337 -4.15 16.97 -1.83
C ALA A 337 -3.64 17.01 -0.38
N SER A 338 -3.18 15.86 0.12
CA SER A 338 -2.78 15.68 1.51
C SER A 338 -1.29 15.89 1.72
N LEU A 339 -0.90 16.25 2.94
CA LEU A 339 0.50 16.41 3.36
C LEU A 339 0.82 15.43 4.48
N THR A 340 1.85 14.61 4.29
CA THR A 340 2.40 13.73 5.33
C THR A 340 3.83 14.11 5.64
N LEU A 341 4.11 14.40 6.90
CA LEU A 341 5.45 14.58 7.45
C LEU A 341 5.74 13.39 8.35
N SER A 342 6.72 12.58 7.98
CA SER A 342 7.12 11.35 8.66
C SER A 342 8.58 11.46 9.08
N ALA A 343 8.84 11.69 10.36
CA ALA A 343 10.19 11.85 10.89
C ALA A 343 10.63 10.61 11.66
N MET A 344 11.87 10.18 11.46
CA MET A 344 12.47 9.11 12.25
C MET A 344 12.41 9.44 13.73
N HIS A 345 12.64 10.71 14.11
CA HIS A 345 12.59 11.12 15.49
C HIS A 345 11.45 12.12 15.73
N SER A 346 11.66 13.43 15.60
CA SER A 346 10.68 14.44 16.00
C SER A 346 10.23 15.38 14.88
N ILE A 347 9.05 15.98 15.04
CA ILE A 347 8.50 16.99 14.13
C ILE A 347 8.25 18.31 14.87
N THR A 348 8.66 19.42 14.28
CA THR A 348 8.38 20.76 14.81
C THR A 348 7.68 21.66 13.78
N VAL A 349 6.49 22.18 14.13
CA VAL A 349 5.85 23.31 13.45
C VAL A 349 6.29 24.59 14.16
N GLY A 350 7.06 25.42 13.47
CA GLY A 350 7.71 26.60 14.04
C GLY A 350 6.74 27.71 14.43
N LYS A 351 7.18 28.59 15.34
CA LYS A 351 6.35 29.68 15.92
C LYS A 351 5.72 30.63 14.90
N GLY A 352 6.38 30.84 13.76
CA GLY A 352 5.87 31.69 12.67
C GLY A 352 5.14 30.94 11.56
N ALA A 353 4.95 29.63 11.69
CA ALA A 353 4.34 28.80 10.66
C ALA A 353 2.84 28.63 10.90
N THR A 354 2.08 28.75 9.81
CA THR A 354 0.66 28.39 9.75
C THR A 354 0.45 27.32 8.70
N PHE A 355 -0.05 26.16 9.12
CA PHE A 355 -0.52 25.11 8.22
C PHE A 355 -2.03 25.24 8.09
N ALA A 356 -2.54 25.42 6.88
CA ALA A 356 -3.97 25.57 6.65
C ALA A 356 -4.43 24.97 5.31
N ASN A 357 -5.64 24.41 5.32
CA ASN A 357 -6.30 23.89 4.13
C ASN A 357 -7.76 24.36 4.06
N THR A 358 -8.28 24.54 2.84
CA THR A 358 -9.69 24.91 2.60
C THR A 358 -10.45 23.91 1.72
N GLY A 359 -9.89 22.72 1.48
CA GLY A 359 -10.52 21.60 0.77
C GLY A 359 -10.71 20.40 1.68
N ASN A 360 -10.49 19.19 1.19
CA ASN A 360 -10.62 17.94 1.95
C ASN A 360 -9.25 17.30 2.30
N ALA A 361 -8.19 18.10 2.38
CA ALA A 361 -6.85 17.56 2.59
C ALA A 361 -6.63 17.05 4.02
N ASN A 362 -5.96 15.90 4.13
CA ASN A 362 -5.43 15.42 5.39
C ASN A 362 -4.04 15.99 5.66
N LEU A 363 -3.73 16.23 6.93
CA LEU A 363 -2.39 16.50 7.43
C LEU A 363 -1.99 15.41 8.41
N THR A 364 -0.88 14.73 8.12
CA THR A 364 -0.29 13.74 9.01
C THR A 364 1.06 14.22 9.51
N LEU A 365 1.23 14.28 10.84
CA LEU A 365 2.50 14.52 11.51
C LEU A 365 2.88 13.25 12.27
N ARG A 366 3.79 12.45 11.72
CA ARG A 366 4.23 11.18 12.33
C ARG A 366 5.68 11.26 12.81
N ALA A 367 5.86 11.43 14.11
CA ALA A 367 7.14 11.18 14.78
C ALA A 367 7.33 9.67 15.01
N ASP A 368 8.56 9.25 15.32
CA ASP A 368 8.96 7.84 15.44
C ASP A 368 8.46 6.98 14.25
N SER A 369 8.75 7.44 13.02
CA SER A 369 8.20 6.83 11.81
C SER A 369 8.54 5.35 11.65
N ALA A 370 9.69 4.92 12.18
CA ALA A 370 10.09 3.52 12.17
C ALA A 370 9.47 2.70 13.32
N GLY A 371 8.84 3.31 14.33
CA GLY A 371 8.24 2.64 15.49
C GLY A 371 9.25 2.12 16.52
N GLN A 372 10.41 2.76 16.65
CA GLN A 372 11.55 2.27 17.45
C GLN A 372 11.52 2.69 18.92
N ASN A 373 10.46 3.35 19.40
CA ASN A 373 10.36 3.84 20.78
C ASN A 373 11.52 4.78 21.16
N ASN A 374 11.90 5.66 20.22
CA ASN A 374 13.06 6.52 20.31
C ASN A 374 12.84 7.90 20.95
N GLY A 375 11.68 8.19 21.56
CA GLY A 375 11.37 9.50 22.13
C GLY A 375 10.71 10.47 21.14
N GLY A 376 10.35 10.00 19.95
CA GLY A 376 9.82 10.83 18.87
C GLY A 376 8.64 11.70 19.31
N SER A 377 8.82 13.02 19.20
CA SER A 377 7.88 14.02 19.72
C SER A 377 7.34 14.92 18.61
N VAL A 378 6.14 15.47 18.82
CA VAL A 378 5.56 16.48 17.92
C VAL A 378 5.35 17.79 18.67
N THR A 379 6.00 18.85 18.21
CA THR A 379 5.87 20.19 18.79
C THR A 379 5.19 21.11 17.80
N ASN A 380 3.98 21.55 18.11
CA ASN A 380 3.32 22.64 17.40
C ASN A 380 3.54 23.95 18.17
N SER A 381 4.47 24.78 17.73
CA SER A 381 4.67 26.14 18.26
C SER A 381 3.92 27.21 17.45
N GLY A 382 3.33 26.84 16.32
CA GLY A 382 2.65 27.73 15.38
C GLY A 382 1.14 27.54 15.37
N VAL A 383 0.57 27.54 14.17
CA VAL A 383 -0.88 27.40 13.92
C VAL A 383 -1.16 26.23 12.99
N ILE A 384 -2.11 25.38 13.37
CA ILE A 384 -2.74 24.39 12.48
C ILE A 384 -4.22 24.79 12.33
N ASP A 385 -4.60 25.27 11.15
CA ASP A 385 -5.95 25.79 10.86
C ASP A 385 -6.68 24.91 9.85
N TRP A 386 -7.53 24.03 10.38
CA TRP A 386 -8.46 23.20 9.61
C TRP A 386 -9.89 23.74 9.65
N SER A 387 -10.10 25.00 10.04
CA SER A 387 -11.43 25.61 10.21
C SER A 387 -12.28 25.67 8.94
N LYS A 388 -11.63 25.60 7.77
CA LYS A 388 -12.28 25.61 6.46
C LYS A 388 -12.08 24.30 5.70
N SER A 389 -11.40 23.32 6.29
CA SER A 389 -11.19 22.02 5.67
C SER A 389 -12.26 21.02 6.11
N THR A 390 -12.56 20.05 5.26
CA THR A 390 -13.33 18.84 5.64
C THR A 390 -12.43 17.66 5.96
N GLY A 391 -11.12 17.76 5.70
CA GLY A 391 -10.14 16.71 5.98
C GLY A 391 -9.74 16.63 7.45
N LEU A 392 -8.82 15.72 7.75
CA LEU A 392 -8.37 15.40 9.10
C LEU A 392 -6.94 15.86 9.38
N VAL A 393 -6.62 16.10 10.65
CA VAL A 393 -5.25 16.21 11.13
C VAL A 393 -4.96 15.08 12.10
N ALA A 394 -3.98 14.26 11.78
CA ALA A 394 -3.51 13.17 12.63
C ALA A 394 -2.08 13.44 13.08
N ILE A 395 -1.87 13.45 14.39
CA ILE A 395 -0.58 13.71 15.02
C ILE A 395 -0.18 12.44 15.77
N TYR A 396 0.95 11.85 15.42
CA TYR A 396 1.46 10.63 16.03
C TYR A 396 2.78 10.95 16.72
N ARG A 397 2.88 10.57 17.99
CA ARG A 397 4.11 10.62 18.79
C ARG A 397 4.37 9.27 19.40
N ASP A 398 5.61 9.06 19.78
CA ASP A 398 6.02 7.93 20.60
C ASP A 398 5.36 7.96 21.99
N ASN A 399 5.24 6.80 22.64
CA ASN A 399 4.69 6.62 23.98
C ASN A 399 5.52 7.32 25.06
N ASN A 400 6.85 7.35 24.91
CA ASN A 400 7.75 8.13 25.77
C ASN A 400 8.01 9.55 25.21
N GLY A 401 7.42 9.90 24.06
CA GLY A 401 7.48 11.22 23.43
C GLY A 401 6.41 12.19 23.94
N GLN A 402 6.49 13.44 23.52
CA GLN A 402 5.58 14.51 23.92
C GLN A 402 4.84 15.11 22.72
N TYR A 403 3.59 15.52 22.96
CA TYR A 403 2.88 16.42 22.05
C TYR A 403 2.73 17.78 22.74
N VAL A 404 3.38 18.80 22.19
CA VAL A 404 3.21 20.19 22.65
C VAL A 404 2.20 20.85 21.71
N PRO A 405 0.96 21.15 22.18
CA PRO A 405 -0.04 21.76 21.34
C PRO A 405 0.25 23.23 21.09
N GLY A 406 -0.01 23.67 19.86
CA GLY A 406 -0.01 25.08 19.45
C GLY A 406 -1.44 25.60 19.28
N GLN A 407 -1.59 26.66 18.51
CA GLN A 407 -2.93 27.12 18.11
C GLN A 407 -3.52 26.13 17.10
N THR A 408 -4.74 25.68 17.37
CA THR A 408 -5.48 24.79 16.47
C THR A 408 -6.88 25.31 16.24
N PHE A 409 -7.37 25.20 15.00
CA PHE A 409 -8.73 25.60 14.63
C PHE A 409 -9.40 24.47 13.85
N THR A 410 -10.61 24.10 14.25
CA THR A 410 -11.41 23.05 13.60
C THR A 410 -12.61 23.66 12.88
N ASN A 411 -13.11 22.96 11.88
CA ASN A 411 -14.28 23.35 11.13
C ASN A 411 -15.55 23.11 11.97
N PRO A 412 -16.33 24.17 12.31
CA PRO A 412 -17.53 24.02 13.14
C PRO A 412 -18.63 23.13 12.52
N ALA A 413 -18.60 22.93 11.20
CA ALA A 413 -19.53 22.08 10.47
C ALA A 413 -18.99 20.66 10.25
N TRP A 414 -17.75 20.36 10.65
CA TRP A 414 -17.17 19.03 10.50
C TRP A 414 -17.86 18.05 11.45
N ALA A 415 -18.21 16.89 10.93
CA ALA A 415 -18.73 15.77 11.69
C ALA A 415 -17.98 14.50 11.27
N ALA A 416 -17.71 13.62 12.24
CA ALA A 416 -17.10 12.34 11.96
C ALA A 416 -18.00 11.51 11.03
N PRO A 417 -17.44 10.86 9.98
CA PRO A 417 -18.20 9.93 9.18
C PRO A 417 -18.77 8.80 10.06
N LEU A 418 -20.00 8.36 9.77
CA LEU A 418 -20.69 7.34 10.56
C LEU A 418 -19.86 6.06 10.67
N TYR A 419 -19.73 5.52 11.88
CA TYR A 419 -18.93 4.32 12.21
C TYR A 419 -17.43 4.40 11.84
N SER A 420 -16.89 5.56 11.44
CA SER A 420 -15.46 5.72 11.17
C SER A 420 -14.59 5.54 12.42
N GLY A 421 -15.18 5.78 13.60
CA GLY A 421 -14.49 5.79 14.87
C GLY A 421 -13.56 7.00 15.07
N VAL A 422 -13.49 7.94 14.13
CA VAL A 422 -12.77 9.20 14.32
C VAL A 422 -13.56 10.07 15.31
N LYS A 423 -12.91 10.53 16.40
CA LYS A 423 -13.58 11.31 17.46
C LYS A 423 -13.52 12.82 17.24
N SER A 424 -12.44 13.31 16.62
CA SER A 424 -12.23 14.73 16.36
C SER A 424 -11.50 14.96 15.03
N GLN A 425 -11.73 16.13 14.43
CA GLN A 425 -11.06 16.52 13.19
C GLN A 425 -9.54 16.59 13.34
N ILE A 426 -9.07 17.08 14.50
CA ILE A 426 -7.67 17.12 14.88
C ILE A 426 -7.49 16.14 16.03
N SER A 427 -6.68 15.11 15.83
CA SER A 427 -6.44 14.02 16.79
C SER A 427 -4.95 13.84 17.05
N SER A 428 -4.59 13.62 18.32
CA SER A 428 -3.22 13.27 18.74
C SER A 428 -3.21 11.86 19.29
N TYR A 429 -2.35 11.02 18.74
CA TYR A 429 -2.22 9.59 19.02
C TYR A 429 -0.88 9.30 19.69
N VAL A 430 -0.92 8.45 20.71
CA VAL A 430 0.25 7.71 21.22
C VAL A 430 0.48 6.51 20.30
N LEU A 431 1.69 6.36 19.77
CA LEU A 431 2.08 5.16 19.05
C LEU A 431 2.31 4.01 20.03
N VAL A 432 1.70 2.88 19.72
CA VAL A 432 1.93 1.59 20.37
C VAL A 432 2.83 0.79 19.44
N ASN A 433 4.09 0.60 19.84
CA ASN A 433 5.11 -0.06 19.01
C ASN A 433 5.64 -1.37 19.61
N SER A 434 5.24 -1.69 20.85
CA SER A 434 5.69 -2.88 21.55
C SER A 434 4.58 -3.43 22.46
N LEU A 435 4.74 -4.69 22.88
CA LEU A 435 3.88 -5.31 23.91
C LEU A 435 3.83 -4.45 25.18
N THR A 436 4.96 -3.89 25.62
CA THR A 436 5.03 -3.00 26.78
C THR A 436 4.17 -1.75 26.59
N ASP A 437 4.14 -1.15 25.39
CA ASP A 437 3.30 0.02 25.11
C ASP A 437 1.81 -0.35 25.11
N LEU A 438 1.48 -1.53 24.58
CA LEU A 438 0.13 -2.08 24.56
C LEU A 438 -0.39 -2.28 25.98
N GLU A 439 0.40 -2.90 26.87
CA GLU A 439 0.04 -3.08 28.28
C GLU A 439 -0.06 -1.73 29.02
N ASN A 440 0.81 -0.76 28.68
CA ASN A 440 0.79 0.58 29.26
C ASN A 440 -0.48 1.38 28.92
N MET A 441 -1.27 0.98 27.93
CA MET A 441 -2.58 1.59 27.68
C MET A 441 -3.49 1.52 28.91
N SER A 442 -3.32 0.51 29.77
CA SER A 442 -4.07 0.40 31.04
C SER A 442 -3.79 1.53 32.03
N LYS A 443 -2.71 2.30 31.84
CA LYS A 443 -2.40 3.48 32.67
C LYS A 443 -3.22 4.71 32.29
N ASP A 444 -3.71 4.77 31.06
CA ASP A 444 -4.57 5.87 30.57
C ASP A 444 -5.66 5.35 29.62
N LEU A 445 -6.70 4.75 30.21
CA LEU A 445 -7.82 4.14 29.48
C LEU A 445 -8.69 5.14 28.69
N ASN A 446 -8.48 6.45 28.83
CA ASN A 446 -9.16 7.47 28.03
C ASN A 446 -8.32 7.95 26.84
N GLY A 447 -7.06 7.51 26.76
CA GLY A 447 -6.09 7.95 25.77
C GLY A 447 -6.46 7.62 24.33
N SER A 448 -5.83 8.32 23.40
CA SER A 448 -5.93 8.04 21.96
C SER A 448 -4.64 7.37 21.49
N TYR A 449 -4.76 6.17 20.97
CA TYR A 449 -3.68 5.26 20.60
C TYR A 449 -3.79 4.87 19.14
N ALA A 450 -2.64 4.67 18.50
CA ALA A 450 -2.56 4.03 17.20
C ALA A 450 -1.39 3.04 17.18
N LEU A 451 -1.54 1.91 16.49
CA LEU A 451 -0.40 1.02 16.30
C LEU A 451 0.61 1.69 15.36
N GLY A 452 1.88 1.72 15.77
CA GLY A 452 2.96 2.21 14.92
C GLY A 452 3.62 1.12 14.08
N ARG A 453 3.38 -0.15 14.42
CA ARG A 453 3.81 -1.36 13.72
C ARG A 453 2.98 -2.56 14.18
N ASP A 454 3.17 -3.70 13.55
CA ASP A 454 2.64 -4.98 14.03
C ASP A 454 3.26 -5.34 15.39
N ILE A 455 2.43 -5.90 16.28
CA ILE A 455 2.83 -6.25 17.65
C ILE A 455 2.75 -7.76 17.85
N ASP A 456 3.90 -8.40 18.11
CA ASP A 456 3.92 -9.74 18.67
C ASP A 456 3.70 -9.68 20.19
N ALA A 457 2.51 -10.12 20.62
CA ALA A 457 2.08 -10.15 22.02
C ALA A 457 2.44 -11.46 22.73
N ASN A 458 3.26 -12.32 22.10
CA ASN A 458 3.74 -13.54 22.73
C ASN A 458 4.40 -13.23 24.08
N THR A 459 3.93 -13.91 25.13
CA THR A 459 4.43 -13.75 26.50
C THR A 459 5.05 -15.09 26.94
N PRO A 460 6.35 -15.33 26.70
CA PRO A 460 6.95 -16.65 26.94
C PRO A 460 6.77 -17.14 28.39
N GLY A 461 6.04 -18.24 28.57
CA GLY A 461 5.79 -18.84 29.88
C GLY A 461 4.78 -18.07 30.75
N GLY A 462 4.03 -17.12 30.17
CA GLY A 462 3.06 -16.32 30.89
C GLY A 462 1.82 -15.98 30.04
N TYR A 463 1.04 -15.04 30.54
CA TYR A 463 -0.17 -14.54 29.92
C TYR A 463 -0.17 -13.02 29.97
N MET A 464 -0.67 -12.39 28.91
CA MET A 464 -0.91 -10.96 28.88
C MET A 464 -1.96 -10.59 29.94
N GLN A 465 -1.78 -9.44 30.57
CA GLN A 465 -2.83 -8.83 31.38
C GLN A 465 -3.80 -8.05 30.46
N PRO A 466 -5.11 -8.36 30.49
CA PRO A 466 -6.10 -7.64 29.70
C PRO A 466 -6.09 -6.13 29.95
N ILE A 467 -6.26 -5.36 28.89
CA ILE A 467 -6.34 -3.90 28.97
C ILE A 467 -7.61 -3.52 29.74
N GLY A 468 -7.45 -2.71 30.78
CA GLY A 468 -8.55 -2.27 31.64
C GLY A 468 -8.93 -3.24 32.77
N ALA A 469 -8.11 -4.26 33.04
CA ALA A 469 -8.29 -5.15 34.18
C ALA A 469 -8.42 -4.38 35.51
N GLY A 470 -9.44 -4.74 36.30
CA GLY A 470 -9.72 -4.10 37.60
C GLY A 470 -10.46 -2.77 37.54
N THR A 471 -10.90 -2.32 36.37
CA THR A 471 -11.66 -1.06 36.22
C THR A 471 -13.11 -1.32 35.83
N ALA A 472 -14.05 -0.57 36.42
CA ALA A 472 -15.48 -0.75 36.14
C ALA A 472 -15.92 -0.15 34.79
N SER A 473 -15.25 0.92 34.34
CA SER A 473 -15.59 1.64 33.10
C SER A 473 -14.84 1.14 31.86
N GLY A 474 -13.78 0.35 32.04
CA GLY A 474 -12.96 -0.15 30.94
C GLY A 474 -12.29 0.94 30.09
N PHE A 475 -11.93 0.56 28.87
CA PHE A 475 -11.33 1.46 27.88
C PHE A 475 -12.37 2.40 27.27
N THR A 476 -12.19 3.70 27.46
CA THR A 476 -13.08 4.77 26.93
C THR A 476 -12.38 5.65 25.88
N GLY A 477 -11.11 5.37 25.63
CA GLY A 477 -10.25 6.03 24.65
C GLY A 477 -10.51 5.62 23.21
N GLN A 478 -9.49 5.74 22.36
CA GLN A 478 -9.53 5.29 20.97
C GLN A 478 -8.28 4.46 20.67
N LEU A 479 -8.43 3.31 20.01
CA LEU A 479 -7.34 2.55 19.40
C LEU A 479 -7.59 2.42 17.90
N ASP A 480 -6.64 2.87 17.08
CA ASP A 480 -6.61 2.66 15.63
C ASP A 480 -5.47 1.70 15.28
N GLY A 481 -5.77 0.56 14.67
CA GLY A 481 -4.73 -0.35 14.20
C GLY A 481 -3.90 0.22 13.05
N LEU A 482 -4.39 1.24 12.32
CA LEU A 482 -3.65 1.93 11.25
C LEU A 482 -3.09 0.98 10.17
N GLY A 483 -3.73 -0.17 9.95
CA GLY A 483 -3.26 -1.21 9.03
C GLY A 483 -2.33 -2.26 9.64
N HIS A 484 -1.96 -2.11 10.92
CA HIS A 484 -1.18 -3.08 11.68
C HIS A 484 -2.06 -4.05 12.49
N GLY A 485 -1.48 -5.20 12.84
CA GLY A 485 -2.10 -6.23 13.65
C GLY A 485 -1.43 -6.43 15.01
N ILE A 486 -2.12 -7.18 15.87
CA ILE A 486 -1.56 -7.76 17.08
C ILE A 486 -1.64 -9.29 16.91
N GLU A 487 -0.57 -9.99 17.21
CA GLU A 487 -0.49 -11.44 17.06
C GLU A 487 -0.11 -12.12 18.38
N ASN A 488 -0.52 -13.38 18.55
CA ASN A 488 -0.12 -14.26 19.65
C ASN A 488 -0.53 -13.75 21.05
N VAL A 489 -1.65 -13.03 21.17
CA VAL A 489 -2.20 -12.68 22.49
C VAL A 489 -2.64 -13.97 23.18
N SER A 490 -2.07 -14.23 24.35
CA SER A 490 -2.51 -15.32 25.22
C SER A 490 -2.99 -14.77 26.56
N VAL A 491 -4.23 -15.04 26.91
CA VAL A 491 -4.85 -14.60 28.17
C VAL A 491 -5.40 -15.83 28.91
N LEU A 492 -5.08 -15.91 30.20
CA LEU A 492 -5.66 -16.88 31.13
C LEU A 492 -6.18 -16.15 32.36
N THR A 493 -7.47 -16.29 32.66
CA THR A 493 -8.06 -15.85 33.93
C THR A 493 -8.53 -17.05 34.74
N GLU A 494 -7.94 -17.24 35.92
CA GLU A 494 -8.30 -18.32 36.86
C GLU A 494 -9.07 -17.80 38.07
N ASP A 495 -9.34 -16.49 38.15
CA ASP A 495 -10.07 -15.93 39.27
C ASP A 495 -11.58 -16.09 39.07
N PHE A 496 -12.21 -16.83 39.97
CA PHE A 496 -13.64 -17.17 39.99
C PHE A 496 -14.54 -15.95 40.31
N ALA A 497 -14.20 -14.77 39.80
CA ALA A 497 -14.77 -13.48 40.19
C ALA A 497 -15.87 -12.98 39.25
N GLY A 498 -16.16 -13.67 38.14
CA GLY A 498 -17.27 -13.30 37.24
C GLY A 498 -17.00 -12.02 36.47
N LYS A 499 -15.89 -11.97 35.72
CA LYS A 499 -15.39 -10.80 35.00
C LYS A 499 -15.64 -10.90 33.49
N ALA A 500 -15.11 -9.93 32.76
CA ALA A 500 -15.11 -9.85 31.31
C ALA A 500 -13.66 -9.88 30.81
N THR A 501 -13.36 -10.74 29.85
CA THR A 501 -11.97 -11.05 29.46
C THR A 501 -11.80 -11.11 27.93
N GLY A 502 -10.67 -10.57 27.48
CA GLY A 502 -10.21 -10.50 26.08
C GLY A 502 -8.93 -9.68 26.04
N LEU A 503 -8.50 -9.19 24.87
CA LEU A 503 -7.47 -8.15 24.80
C LEU A 503 -7.86 -6.94 25.67
N PHE A 504 -9.12 -6.54 25.59
CA PHE A 504 -9.76 -5.62 26.53
C PHE A 504 -10.68 -6.39 27.48
N THR A 505 -10.73 -6.01 28.76
CA THR A 505 -11.80 -6.50 29.63
C THR A 505 -13.15 -5.93 29.16
N THR A 506 -13.23 -4.60 29.12
CA THR A 506 -14.40 -3.84 28.71
C THR A 506 -14.00 -2.69 27.80
N ILE A 507 -14.66 -2.56 26.65
CA ILE A 507 -14.67 -1.34 25.84
C ILE A 507 -15.90 -0.53 26.28
N GLY A 508 -15.70 0.57 26.99
CA GLY A 508 -16.77 1.41 27.51
C GLY A 508 -17.54 2.17 26.43
N ASN A 509 -18.63 2.85 26.80
CA ASN A 509 -19.54 3.52 25.84
C ASN A 509 -18.84 4.57 24.94
N ALA A 510 -17.85 5.29 25.47
CA ALA A 510 -17.06 6.22 24.66
C ALA A 510 -15.89 5.53 23.92
N GLY A 511 -15.60 4.26 24.21
CA GLY A 511 -14.48 3.51 23.66
C GLY A 511 -14.64 3.26 22.17
N VAL A 512 -13.53 3.39 21.44
CA VAL A 512 -13.46 3.06 20.02
C VAL A 512 -12.26 2.16 19.76
N VAL A 513 -12.48 1.03 19.10
CA VAL A 513 -11.41 0.20 18.54
C VAL A 513 -11.68 0.00 17.06
N ARG A 514 -10.69 0.32 16.21
CA ARG A 514 -10.87 0.26 14.76
C ARG A 514 -9.65 -0.19 13.98
N ASN A 515 -9.89 -0.68 12.76
CA ASN A 515 -8.87 -1.04 11.77
C ASN A 515 -7.80 -1.99 12.32
N LEU A 516 -8.22 -3.00 13.08
CA LEU A 516 -7.34 -3.86 13.84
C LEU A 516 -7.50 -5.32 13.41
N LYS A 517 -6.38 -6.00 13.24
CA LYS A 517 -6.36 -7.46 13.05
C LYS A 517 -5.72 -8.12 14.27
N LEU A 518 -6.42 -9.09 14.83
CA LEU A 518 -5.92 -9.98 15.88
C LEU A 518 -5.66 -11.36 15.28
N THR A 519 -4.46 -11.91 15.45
CA THR A 519 -4.05 -13.18 14.82
C THR A 519 -3.54 -14.16 15.85
N ASN A 520 -3.95 -15.43 15.75
CA ASN A 520 -3.52 -16.49 16.68
C ASN A 520 -3.81 -16.15 18.16
N GLU A 521 -5.02 -15.65 18.43
CA GLU A 521 -5.47 -15.33 19.78
C GLU A 521 -5.75 -16.60 20.59
N ASN A 522 -5.37 -16.63 21.87
CA ASN A 522 -5.65 -17.74 22.78
C ASN A 522 -6.18 -17.23 24.12
N VAL A 523 -7.50 -17.16 24.25
CA VAL A 523 -8.18 -16.70 25.47
C VAL A 523 -8.82 -17.90 26.17
N THR A 524 -8.38 -18.17 27.40
CA THR A 524 -8.97 -19.21 28.27
C THR A 524 -9.44 -18.58 29.57
N VAL A 525 -10.69 -18.84 29.95
CA VAL A 525 -11.30 -18.26 31.15
C VAL A 525 -12.03 -19.31 31.98
N TYR A 526 -12.29 -18.97 33.23
CA TYR A 526 -13.19 -19.70 34.11
C TYR A 526 -14.21 -18.72 34.69
N TYR A 527 -15.48 -18.86 34.30
CA TYR A 527 -16.59 -18.03 34.79
C TYR A 527 -16.57 -16.56 34.34
N ASP A 528 -15.84 -16.23 33.26
CA ASP A 528 -15.87 -14.91 32.66
C ASP A 528 -16.61 -14.90 31.33
N THR A 529 -17.25 -13.79 31.02
CA THR A 529 -17.69 -13.52 29.65
C THR A 529 -16.46 -13.20 28.78
N ALA A 530 -16.29 -13.87 27.64
CA ALA A 530 -15.05 -13.77 26.89
C ALA A 530 -15.20 -13.53 25.39
N GLY A 531 -14.24 -12.81 24.82
CA GLY A 531 -14.02 -12.69 23.38
C GLY A 531 -12.56 -12.37 23.08
N ALA A 532 -12.11 -12.60 21.84
CA ALA A 532 -10.72 -12.33 21.49
C ALA A 532 -10.37 -10.83 21.66
N LEU A 533 -11.22 -9.95 21.13
CA LEU A 533 -11.02 -8.50 21.29
C LEU A 533 -11.44 -8.04 22.69
N ALA A 534 -12.65 -8.39 23.13
CA ALA A 534 -13.17 -7.89 24.39
C ALA A 534 -14.13 -8.86 25.07
N GLY A 535 -14.10 -8.89 26.40
CA GLY A 535 -15.16 -9.56 27.16
C GLY A 535 -16.48 -8.81 27.04
N GLN A 536 -16.46 -7.48 27.18
CA GLN A 536 -17.63 -6.61 27.05
C GLN A 536 -17.35 -5.43 26.12
N SER A 537 -18.35 -5.01 25.34
CA SER A 537 -18.29 -3.77 24.56
C SER A 537 -19.60 -2.99 24.64
N SER A 538 -19.55 -1.76 25.14
CA SER A 538 -20.59 -0.75 25.00
C SER A 538 -20.22 0.32 23.96
N GLY A 539 -19.00 0.29 23.42
CA GLY A 539 -18.46 1.29 22.49
C GLY A 539 -18.61 0.93 21.02
N LEU A 540 -17.76 1.51 20.17
CA LEU A 540 -17.70 1.23 18.73
C LEU A 540 -16.50 0.33 18.40
N VAL A 541 -16.78 -0.82 17.83
CA VAL A 541 -15.80 -1.72 17.21
C VAL A 541 -16.02 -1.66 15.69
N SER A 542 -15.03 -1.15 14.95
CA SER A 542 -15.19 -0.85 13.52
C SER A 542 -14.04 -1.39 12.68
N ASN A 543 -14.32 -2.25 11.70
CA ASN A 543 -13.27 -2.86 10.86
C ASN A 543 -12.23 -3.62 11.72
N VAL A 544 -12.71 -4.55 12.55
CA VAL A 544 -11.87 -5.37 13.42
C VAL A 544 -12.11 -6.84 13.13
N VAL A 545 -11.02 -7.58 12.92
CA VAL A 545 -11.07 -9.01 12.63
C VAL A 545 -10.17 -9.80 13.57
N ALA A 546 -10.58 -11.01 13.94
CA ALA A 546 -9.81 -11.88 14.83
C ALA A 546 -9.79 -13.34 14.35
N ASP A 547 -8.70 -14.06 14.60
CA ASP A 547 -8.61 -15.53 14.50
C ASP A 547 -7.92 -16.14 15.73
N GLY A 548 -8.15 -17.43 15.98
CA GLY A 548 -7.63 -18.15 17.15
C GLY A 548 -8.69 -18.95 17.90
N ARG A 549 -8.62 -18.95 19.24
CA ARG A 549 -9.50 -19.72 20.13
C ARG A 549 -9.88 -18.90 21.36
N VAL A 550 -11.17 -18.94 21.72
CA VAL A 550 -11.70 -18.39 22.98
C VAL A 550 -12.50 -19.48 23.67
N MET A 551 -12.19 -19.74 24.94
CA MET A 551 -12.84 -20.79 25.72
C MET A 551 -13.18 -20.39 27.15
N ASP A 552 -14.39 -20.72 27.57
CA ASP A 552 -14.74 -20.88 28.98
C ASP A 552 -14.70 -22.37 29.36
N LEU A 553 -13.98 -22.68 30.44
CA LEU A 553 -13.85 -24.04 30.97
C LEU A 553 -14.74 -24.27 32.21
N SER A 554 -15.60 -23.31 32.57
CA SER A 554 -16.51 -23.44 33.70
C SER A 554 -17.71 -24.35 33.38
N VAL A 555 -18.17 -25.11 34.39
CA VAL A 555 -19.38 -25.95 34.28
C VAL A 555 -20.69 -25.14 34.36
N ALA A 556 -20.62 -23.91 34.91
CA ALA A 556 -21.74 -23.00 34.94
C ALA A 556 -21.99 -22.40 33.54
N GLY A 557 -20.90 -22.17 32.80
CA GLY A 557 -20.89 -21.56 31.48
C GLY A 557 -21.15 -20.05 31.56
N MET A 558 -20.26 -19.26 30.97
CA MET A 558 -20.51 -17.85 30.68
C MET A 558 -20.53 -17.61 29.17
N PRO A 559 -21.18 -16.54 28.68
CA PRO A 559 -21.24 -16.30 27.25
C PRO A 559 -19.86 -16.07 26.63
N VAL A 560 -19.63 -16.69 25.47
CA VAL A 560 -18.38 -16.57 24.72
C VAL A 560 -18.67 -16.19 23.28
N GLY A 561 -18.00 -15.15 22.80
CA GLY A 561 -18.00 -14.78 21.39
C GLY A 561 -16.62 -14.94 20.77
N GLY A 562 -16.57 -15.16 19.46
CA GLY A 562 -15.29 -15.18 18.75
C GLY A 562 -14.55 -13.82 18.84
N LEU A 563 -15.26 -12.70 18.69
CA LEU A 563 -14.70 -11.36 18.79
C LEU A 563 -15.03 -10.69 20.13
N ILE A 564 -16.31 -10.70 20.54
CA ILE A 564 -16.78 -10.02 21.76
C ILE A 564 -17.67 -10.94 22.57
N GLY A 565 -17.45 -11.05 23.88
CA GLY A 565 -18.33 -11.84 24.74
C GLY A 565 -19.75 -11.26 24.85
N ASN A 566 -19.89 -10.02 25.31
CA ASN A 566 -21.17 -9.31 25.39
C ASN A 566 -21.10 -7.92 24.75
N ASN A 567 -21.94 -7.67 23.75
CA ASN A 567 -22.04 -6.41 23.03
C ASN A 567 -23.34 -5.66 23.36
N SER A 568 -23.21 -4.47 23.94
CA SER A 568 -24.26 -3.45 24.06
C SER A 568 -24.01 -2.22 23.17
N GLY A 569 -22.85 -2.15 22.52
CA GLY A 569 -22.43 -1.08 21.61
C GLY A 569 -22.68 -1.41 20.14
N VAL A 570 -21.76 -0.99 19.27
CA VAL A 570 -21.82 -1.20 17.83
C VAL A 570 -20.63 -2.02 17.35
N VAL A 571 -20.91 -3.10 16.63
CA VAL A 571 -19.94 -3.85 15.84
C VAL A 571 -20.25 -3.58 14.37
N TYR A 572 -19.37 -2.83 13.71
CA TYR A 572 -19.48 -2.51 12.29
C TYR A 572 -18.30 -3.10 11.53
N ARG A 573 -18.54 -3.89 10.49
CA ARG A 573 -17.46 -4.55 9.74
C ARG A 573 -16.56 -5.41 10.64
N GLY A 574 -17.18 -6.12 11.59
CA GLY A 574 -16.50 -7.08 12.44
C GLY A 574 -16.37 -8.43 11.75
N GLY A 575 -15.24 -9.11 11.93
CA GLY A 575 -15.02 -10.47 11.42
C GLY A 575 -14.43 -11.39 12.49
N SER A 576 -14.79 -12.66 12.48
CA SER A 576 -14.13 -13.63 13.36
C SER A 576 -13.99 -15.02 12.74
N ALA A 577 -12.75 -15.51 12.71
CA ALA A 577 -12.40 -16.90 12.42
C ALA A 577 -12.05 -17.68 13.71
N VAL A 578 -12.39 -17.13 14.88
CA VAL A 578 -12.08 -17.70 16.19
C VAL A 578 -12.98 -18.90 16.50
N SER A 579 -12.41 -19.97 17.03
CA SER A 579 -13.19 -21.07 17.63
C SER A 579 -13.65 -20.69 19.04
N ALA A 580 -14.94 -20.40 19.19
CA ALA A 580 -15.59 -20.04 20.46
C ALA A 580 -16.23 -21.28 21.13
N ALA A 581 -15.82 -21.61 22.36
CA ALA A 581 -16.43 -22.70 23.11
C ALA A 581 -16.77 -22.38 24.58
N THR A 582 -17.95 -22.80 25.04
CA THR A 582 -18.44 -22.62 26.42
C THR A 582 -19.47 -23.70 26.78
N GLU A 583 -19.94 -23.73 28.04
CA GLU A 583 -21.14 -24.46 28.50
C GLU A 583 -22.42 -23.59 28.46
N SER A 584 -22.35 -22.36 27.93
CA SER A 584 -23.47 -21.40 27.83
C SER A 584 -23.68 -20.91 26.39
N ASP A 585 -24.04 -19.64 26.18
CA ASP A 585 -24.26 -19.05 24.85
C ASP A 585 -22.94 -18.83 24.12
N ALA A 586 -22.77 -19.53 22.99
CA ALA A 586 -21.57 -19.46 22.16
C ALA A 586 -21.90 -18.82 20.81
N GLY A 587 -21.25 -17.71 20.48
CA GLY A 587 -21.40 -17.04 19.20
C GLY A 587 -20.10 -16.99 18.40
N GLY A 588 -20.18 -17.25 17.09
CA GLY A 588 -18.99 -17.16 16.22
C GLY A 588 -18.38 -15.76 16.16
N LEU A 589 -19.19 -14.69 16.33
CA LEU A 589 -18.72 -13.30 16.44
C LEU A 589 -18.98 -12.73 17.83
N VAL A 590 -20.20 -12.84 18.34
CA VAL A 590 -20.61 -12.25 19.63
C VAL A 590 -21.35 -13.28 20.50
N GLY A 591 -21.00 -13.43 21.77
CA GLY A 591 -21.74 -14.31 22.69
C GLY A 591 -23.17 -13.82 22.92
N VAL A 592 -23.32 -12.64 23.53
CA VAL A 592 -24.60 -11.96 23.74
C VAL A 592 -24.61 -10.60 23.06
N ASN A 593 -25.65 -10.29 22.29
CA ASN A 593 -25.83 -9.00 21.65
C ASN A 593 -27.12 -8.32 22.11
N SER A 594 -27.00 -7.19 22.79
CA SER A 594 -28.08 -6.22 23.02
C SER A 594 -27.89 -4.91 22.22
N GLY A 595 -26.77 -4.80 21.49
CA GLY A 595 -26.40 -3.65 20.67
C GLY A 595 -26.71 -3.83 19.18
N THR A 596 -25.87 -3.23 18.33
CA THR A 596 -25.97 -3.33 16.86
C THR A 596 -24.80 -4.11 16.28
N ILE A 597 -25.10 -5.08 15.43
CA ILE A 597 -24.13 -5.78 14.56
C ILE A 597 -24.51 -5.48 13.11
N LEU A 598 -23.58 -4.87 12.38
CA LEU A 598 -23.82 -4.41 11.02
C LEU A 598 -22.65 -4.78 10.10
N GLN A 599 -22.94 -5.29 8.91
CA GLN A 599 -21.93 -5.63 7.89
C GLN A 599 -20.82 -6.54 8.44
N SER A 600 -21.16 -7.52 9.26
CA SER A 600 -20.20 -8.34 10.02
C SER A 600 -20.32 -9.83 9.68
N TYR A 601 -19.29 -10.62 10.01
CA TYR A 601 -19.29 -12.03 9.67
C TYR A 601 -18.55 -12.93 10.68
N ALA A 602 -18.85 -14.23 10.63
CA ALA A 602 -18.13 -15.26 11.36
C ALA A 602 -17.86 -16.50 10.48
N THR A 603 -16.65 -17.05 10.58
CA THR A 603 -16.20 -18.29 9.91
C THR A 603 -15.61 -19.32 10.89
N GLY A 604 -15.29 -18.91 12.12
CA GLY A 604 -14.83 -19.80 13.18
C GLY A 604 -15.95 -20.69 13.74
N GLY A 605 -15.60 -21.76 14.44
CA GLY A 605 -16.59 -22.64 15.07
C GLY A 605 -17.22 -22.00 16.31
N ALA A 606 -18.49 -22.31 16.60
CA ALA A 606 -19.20 -21.82 17.79
C ALA A 606 -19.96 -22.94 18.49
N GLY A 607 -19.79 -23.10 19.79
CA GLY A 607 -20.51 -24.13 20.52
C GLY A 607 -19.87 -24.58 21.83
N GLY A 608 -19.83 -25.88 22.06
CA GLY A 608 -19.11 -26.47 23.18
C GLY A 608 -19.91 -27.54 23.90
N GLY A 609 -20.09 -27.35 25.21
CA GLY A 609 -20.50 -28.40 26.13
C GLY A 609 -21.98 -28.78 26.09
N SER A 610 -22.38 -29.58 27.07
CA SER A 610 -23.71 -30.20 27.16
C SER A 610 -24.85 -29.19 27.34
N ARG A 611 -24.56 -28.01 27.89
CA ARG A 611 -25.55 -26.95 28.14
C ARG A 611 -25.48 -25.82 27.11
N ALA A 612 -24.48 -25.86 26.24
CA ALA A 612 -24.20 -24.79 25.31
C ALA A 612 -25.28 -24.64 24.24
N VAL A 613 -25.60 -23.38 23.92
CA VAL A 613 -26.39 -23.04 22.73
C VAL A 613 -25.51 -22.26 21.77
N GLY A 614 -25.30 -22.84 20.60
CA GLY A 614 -24.44 -22.27 19.57
C GLY A 614 -25.24 -21.41 18.57
N GLY A 615 -24.73 -20.24 18.24
CA GLY A 615 -25.14 -19.46 17.09
C GLY A 615 -23.95 -19.17 16.18
N GLY A 616 -24.11 -19.39 14.88
CA GLY A 616 -23.02 -19.17 13.92
C GLY A 616 -22.45 -17.75 13.95
N LEU A 617 -23.28 -16.74 14.20
CA LEU A 617 -22.84 -15.34 14.38
C LEU A 617 -22.99 -14.92 15.85
N VAL A 618 -24.17 -15.15 16.46
CA VAL A 618 -24.49 -14.67 17.81
C VAL A 618 -25.11 -15.77 18.68
N GLY A 619 -24.67 -15.94 19.92
CA GLY A 619 -25.29 -16.89 20.87
C GLY A 619 -26.71 -16.47 21.26
N ASP A 620 -26.86 -15.32 21.93
CA ASP A 620 -28.15 -14.71 22.27
C ASP A 620 -28.24 -13.28 21.69
N ASN A 621 -29.29 -13.00 20.92
CA ASN A 621 -29.56 -11.70 20.33
C ASN A 621 -30.85 -11.09 20.88
N SER A 622 -30.72 -9.98 21.61
CA SER A 622 -31.80 -9.02 21.94
C SER A 622 -31.69 -7.69 21.18
N GLY A 623 -30.57 -7.46 20.49
CA GLY A 623 -30.30 -6.27 19.70
C GLY A 623 -30.65 -6.40 18.22
N SER A 624 -29.92 -5.67 17.38
CA SER A 624 -30.10 -5.65 15.92
C SER A 624 -28.93 -6.31 15.19
N ILE A 625 -29.25 -7.21 14.26
CA ILE A 625 -28.31 -7.82 13.32
C ILE A 625 -28.75 -7.44 11.90
N LYS A 626 -27.86 -6.81 11.14
CA LYS A 626 -28.15 -6.38 9.78
C LYS A 626 -26.98 -6.63 8.84
N GLN A 627 -27.27 -7.05 7.61
CA GLN A 627 -26.26 -7.23 6.57
C GLN A 627 -25.10 -8.12 7.01
N SER A 628 -25.36 -9.22 7.71
CA SER A 628 -24.31 -10.00 8.36
C SER A 628 -24.46 -11.48 8.06
N TYR A 629 -23.39 -12.26 8.18
CA TYR A 629 -23.47 -13.68 7.83
C TYR A 629 -22.60 -14.60 8.68
N ALA A 630 -23.03 -15.85 8.77
CA ALA A 630 -22.27 -16.94 9.36
C ALA A 630 -21.93 -17.97 8.29
N ALA A 631 -20.64 -18.17 8.03
CA ALA A 631 -20.08 -19.24 7.20
C ALA A 631 -19.14 -20.10 8.05
N THR A 632 -19.58 -20.39 9.27
CA THR A 632 -18.78 -21.05 10.32
C THR A 632 -18.37 -22.46 9.94
N GLY A 633 -17.19 -22.90 10.38
CA GLY A 633 -16.72 -24.27 10.13
C GLY A 633 -17.57 -25.35 10.81
N PHE A 634 -18.22 -25.01 11.95
CA PHE A 634 -19.15 -25.87 12.68
C PHE A 634 -19.89 -25.06 13.77
N VAL A 635 -21.22 -25.23 13.88
CA VAL A 635 -21.99 -24.76 15.04
C VAL A 635 -22.53 -25.97 15.80
N GLY A 636 -22.24 -26.11 17.09
CA GLY A 636 -22.84 -27.19 17.88
C GLY A 636 -22.64 -27.18 19.39
N GLY A 637 -23.72 -27.45 20.12
CA GLY A 637 -23.78 -27.57 21.58
C GLY A 637 -24.89 -28.52 22.01
N GLY A 638 -24.92 -28.91 23.28
CA GLY A 638 -25.93 -29.84 23.79
C GLY A 638 -27.32 -29.24 24.01
N GLY A 639 -27.42 -27.92 24.21
CA GLY A 639 -28.68 -27.20 24.37
C GLY A 639 -29.37 -26.79 23.06
N GLY A 640 -28.61 -26.71 21.97
CA GLY A 640 -29.12 -26.39 20.63
C GLY A 640 -28.10 -25.69 19.73
N ALA A 641 -28.37 -25.63 18.42
CA ALA A 641 -27.51 -24.94 17.46
C ALA A 641 -28.30 -24.27 16.33
N GLY A 642 -28.07 -22.98 16.11
CA GLY A 642 -28.67 -22.19 15.04
C GLY A 642 -27.60 -21.68 14.08
N GLY A 643 -27.89 -21.76 12.78
CA GLY A 643 -26.92 -21.39 11.75
C GLY A 643 -26.47 -19.92 11.82
N LEU A 644 -27.33 -19.01 12.29
CA LEU A 644 -26.98 -17.60 12.48
C LEU A 644 -27.01 -17.20 13.97
N VAL A 645 -28.07 -17.54 14.70
CA VAL A 645 -28.28 -17.13 16.09
C VAL A 645 -28.72 -18.33 16.94
N GLY A 646 -28.33 -18.40 18.22
CA GLY A 646 -28.89 -19.37 19.16
C GLY A 646 -30.30 -18.97 19.59
N TYR A 647 -30.40 -17.95 20.43
CA TYR A 647 -31.64 -17.33 20.91
C TYR A 647 -31.87 -15.97 20.25
N ASN A 648 -33.06 -15.74 19.70
CA ASN A 648 -33.42 -14.44 19.13
C ASN A 648 -34.65 -13.83 19.83
N SER A 649 -34.42 -12.71 20.49
CA SER A 649 -35.44 -11.79 21.03
C SER A 649 -35.42 -10.40 20.35
N GLY A 650 -34.42 -10.14 19.48
CA GLY A 650 -34.23 -8.88 18.75
C GLY A 650 -34.67 -8.91 17.27
N SER A 651 -33.96 -8.15 16.42
CA SER A 651 -34.24 -8.05 14.98
C SER A 651 -33.10 -8.56 14.10
N ILE A 652 -33.43 -9.31 13.04
CA ILE A 652 -32.49 -9.79 12.03
C ILE A 652 -32.98 -9.39 10.65
N GLU A 653 -32.12 -8.73 9.86
CA GLU A 653 -32.43 -8.28 8.49
C GLU A 653 -31.25 -8.52 7.54
N GLN A 654 -31.54 -8.84 6.27
CA GLN A 654 -30.53 -9.00 5.21
C GLN A 654 -29.32 -9.83 5.64
N SER A 655 -29.55 -10.98 6.27
CA SER A 655 -28.47 -11.78 6.85
C SER A 655 -28.59 -13.23 6.44
N PHE A 656 -27.49 -13.99 6.49
CA PHE A 656 -27.57 -15.40 6.10
C PHE A 656 -26.65 -16.35 6.86
N ALA A 657 -27.01 -17.63 6.85
CA ALA A 657 -26.18 -18.72 7.36
C ALA A 657 -25.82 -19.75 6.27
N SER A 658 -24.59 -20.23 6.30
CA SER A 658 -24.08 -21.24 5.36
C SER A 658 -23.11 -22.25 5.99
N GLY A 659 -22.82 -22.14 7.29
CA GLY A 659 -21.99 -23.11 8.02
C GLY A 659 -22.80 -24.35 8.45
N PRO A 660 -22.18 -25.55 8.54
CA PRO A 660 -22.86 -26.74 9.04
C PRO A 660 -23.30 -26.58 10.51
N VAL A 661 -24.52 -27.04 10.78
CA VAL A 661 -25.17 -27.00 12.10
C VAL A 661 -25.39 -28.42 12.60
N ASP A 662 -24.89 -28.74 13.79
CA ASP A 662 -25.10 -30.03 14.44
C ASP A 662 -25.19 -29.88 15.97
N THR A 663 -25.62 -30.93 16.66
CA THR A 663 -25.71 -31.01 18.13
C THR A 663 -25.38 -32.43 18.58
N PHE A 664 -24.87 -32.58 19.79
CA PHE A 664 -24.34 -33.86 20.27
C PHE A 664 -25.33 -34.66 21.14
N PHE A 665 -26.40 -34.02 21.63
CA PHE A 665 -27.34 -34.62 22.59
C PHE A 665 -28.80 -34.45 22.14
N GLN A 666 -29.66 -35.40 22.53
CA GLN A 666 -31.10 -35.36 22.25
C GLN A 666 -31.86 -34.65 23.39
N PRO A 667 -32.95 -33.90 23.09
CA PRO A 667 -33.52 -33.64 21.77
C PRO A 667 -32.69 -32.65 20.92
N LEU A 668 -32.72 -32.87 19.61
CA LEU A 668 -31.86 -32.17 18.65
C LEU A 668 -32.48 -30.83 18.24
N TYR A 669 -32.27 -29.78 19.04
CA TYR A 669 -32.73 -28.43 18.68
C TYR A 669 -31.77 -27.80 17.66
N ARG A 670 -32.12 -27.88 16.36
CA ARG A 670 -31.29 -27.42 15.24
C ARG A 670 -32.07 -26.59 14.24
N ALA A 671 -31.44 -25.56 13.69
CA ALA A 671 -32.11 -24.63 12.80
C ALA A 671 -31.16 -23.94 11.81
N GLY A 672 -31.68 -23.58 10.64
CA GLY A 672 -30.95 -22.83 9.62
C GLY A 672 -30.59 -21.40 10.08
N ILE A 673 -31.47 -20.76 10.86
CA ILE A 673 -31.26 -19.39 11.36
C ILE A 673 -31.17 -19.38 12.89
N ALA A 674 -32.26 -19.68 13.59
CA ALA A 674 -32.37 -19.50 15.04
C ALA A 674 -32.88 -20.75 15.76
N VAL A 675 -32.28 -21.16 16.88
CA VAL A 675 -32.83 -22.27 17.66
C VAL A 675 -34.17 -21.87 18.28
N PHE A 676 -34.15 -20.76 19.00
CA PHE A 676 -35.30 -20.23 19.72
C PHE A 676 -35.58 -18.81 19.25
N ASN A 677 -36.85 -18.51 18.98
CA ASN A 677 -37.28 -17.18 18.58
C ASN A 677 -38.47 -16.72 19.44
N SER A 678 -38.35 -15.56 20.06
CA SER A 678 -39.43 -14.97 20.87
C SER A 678 -40.64 -14.60 19.99
N ASN A 679 -41.83 -14.55 20.58
CA ASN A 679 -43.04 -14.07 19.87
C ASN A 679 -43.00 -12.56 19.56
N THR A 680 -42.10 -11.82 20.21
CA THR A 680 -41.94 -10.36 20.04
C THR A 680 -40.76 -9.98 19.13
N SER A 681 -39.96 -10.96 18.69
CA SER A 681 -38.79 -10.71 17.84
C SER A 681 -39.15 -10.73 16.36
N LYS A 682 -38.24 -10.19 15.53
CA LYS A 682 -38.43 -10.10 14.07
C LYS A 682 -37.27 -10.76 13.35
N ILE A 683 -37.55 -11.82 12.63
CA ILE A 683 -36.69 -12.30 11.54
C ILE A 683 -37.35 -11.81 10.25
N ALA A 684 -36.67 -10.93 9.52
CA ALA A 684 -37.22 -10.38 8.29
C ALA A 684 -37.23 -11.43 7.17
N SER A 685 -38.12 -11.24 6.20
CA SER A 685 -38.27 -12.13 5.04
C SER A 685 -37.08 -12.12 4.07
N ASP A 686 -36.04 -11.33 4.34
CA ASP A 686 -34.81 -11.27 3.56
C ASP A 686 -33.60 -11.84 4.32
N VAL A 687 -33.89 -12.70 5.30
CA VAL A 687 -32.93 -13.54 6.01
C VAL A 687 -32.98 -14.94 5.39
N PHE A 688 -31.82 -15.49 5.03
CA PHE A 688 -31.69 -16.72 4.24
C PHE A 688 -30.74 -17.73 4.90
N TRP A 689 -30.88 -19.01 4.58
CA TRP A 689 -29.83 -19.98 4.91
C TRP A 689 -29.64 -20.98 3.79
N ASP A 690 -28.43 -21.54 3.68
CA ASP A 690 -28.16 -22.60 2.73
C ASP A 690 -28.61 -23.95 3.32
N VAL A 691 -29.69 -24.52 2.79
CA VAL A 691 -30.28 -25.77 3.30
C VAL A 691 -29.34 -26.97 3.15
N GLN A 692 -28.41 -26.93 2.19
CA GLN A 692 -27.51 -28.05 1.89
C GLN A 692 -26.26 -27.99 2.76
N SER A 693 -25.65 -26.81 2.89
CA SER A 693 -24.43 -26.65 3.69
C SER A 693 -24.72 -26.62 5.20
N THR A 694 -25.82 -25.98 5.63
CA THR A 694 -26.26 -26.01 7.03
C THR A 694 -26.84 -27.37 7.44
N ARG A 695 -27.33 -28.14 6.45
CA ARG A 695 -28.06 -29.40 6.62
C ARG A 695 -29.40 -29.24 7.34
N GLN A 696 -29.98 -28.04 7.32
CA GLN A 696 -31.24 -27.74 8.00
C GLN A 696 -32.34 -27.38 7.00
N THR A 697 -33.53 -27.94 7.22
CA THR A 697 -34.73 -27.65 6.42
C THR A 697 -35.66 -26.64 7.09
N SER A 698 -35.45 -26.37 8.39
CA SER A 698 -36.28 -25.46 9.19
C SER A 698 -35.52 -24.18 9.52
N GLU A 699 -36.19 -23.04 9.41
CA GLU A 699 -35.64 -21.73 9.81
C GLU A 699 -35.42 -21.64 11.32
N ILE A 700 -36.40 -22.13 12.10
CA ILE A 700 -36.44 -22.09 13.56
C ILE A 700 -36.52 -23.50 14.16
N GLY A 701 -35.73 -23.77 15.21
CA GLY A 701 -35.60 -25.10 15.82
C GLY A 701 -36.69 -25.45 16.83
N SER A 702 -37.18 -24.48 17.59
CA SER A 702 -38.22 -24.65 18.61
C SER A 702 -39.07 -23.39 18.79
N ALA A 703 -39.99 -23.13 17.84
CA ALA A 703 -41.13 -22.21 17.95
C ALA A 703 -42.09 -22.40 16.75
N THR A 704 -43.21 -21.67 16.72
CA THR A 704 -44.11 -21.59 15.55
C THR A 704 -43.38 -20.91 14.37
N PRO A 705 -43.32 -21.51 13.17
CA PRO A 705 -42.64 -20.92 12.01
C PRO A 705 -43.20 -19.52 11.66
N VAL A 706 -42.31 -18.57 11.37
CA VAL A 706 -42.68 -17.22 10.93
C VAL A 706 -42.68 -17.19 9.39
N GLY A 707 -43.67 -17.84 8.75
CA GLY A 707 -43.89 -17.72 7.30
C GLY A 707 -43.04 -18.64 6.41
N VAL A 708 -42.94 -18.29 5.11
CA VAL A 708 -42.38 -19.14 4.04
C VAL A 708 -40.88 -19.35 4.25
N ALA A 709 -40.44 -20.60 4.30
CA ALA A 709 -39.03 -20.96 4.48
C ALA A 709 -38.14 -20.31 3.40
N ASN A 710 -37.28 -19.39 3.81
CA ASN A 710 -36.26 -18.73 2.99
C ASN A 710 -34.97 -19.56 2.84
N GLY A 711 -35.11 -20.89 2.92
CA GLY A 711 -34.02 -21.81 2.70
C GLY A 711 -33.65 -21.85 1.22
N LEU A 712 -32.41 -21.46 0.90
CA LEU A 712 -31.87 -21.51 -0.44
C LEU A 712 -30.96 -22.72 -0.58
N THR A 713 -30.90 -23.32 -1.77
CA THR A 713 -29.85 -24.28 -2.12
C THR A 713 -28.51 -23.55 -2.32
N THR A 714 -27.39 -24.26 -2.25
CA THR A 714 -26.07 -23.68 -2.56
C THR A 714 -26.01 -23.09 -3.97
N ALA A 715 -26.74 -23.67 -4.93
CA ALA A 715 -26.86 -23.10 -6.27
C ALA A 715 -27.61 -21.76 -6.28
N GLN A 716 -28.66 -21.63 -5.48
CA GLN A 716 -29.42 -20.38 -5.34
C GLN A 716 -28.63 -19.31 -4.58
N MET A 717 -27.82 -19.68 -3.58
CA MET A 717 -26.93 -18.77 -2.85
C MET A 717 -25.89 -18.10 -3.76
N LYS A 718 -25.53 -18.72 -4.88
CA LYS A 718 -24.64 -18.14 -5.91
C LYS A 718 -25.34 -17.16 -6.86
N ASN A 719 -26.66 -17.07 -6.83
CA ASN A 719 -27.44 -16.26 -7.75
C ASN A 719 -28.01 -15.02 -7.03
N PRO A 720 -27.55 -13.79 -7.36
CA PRO A 720 -28.05 -12.55 -6.76
C PRO A 720 -29.59 -12.41 -6.79
N ALA A 721 -30.24 -12.92 -7.84
CA ALA A 721 -31.69 -12.84 -7.97
C ALA A 721 -32.46 -13.64 -6.90
N SER A 722 -31.83 -14.63 -6.25
CA SER A 722 -32.45 -15.44 -5.20
C SER A 722 -32.69 -14.67 -3.90
N PHE A 723 -31.97 -13.58 -3.67
CA PHE A 723 -32.03 -12.79 -2.43
C PHE A 723 -33.09 -11.69 -2.45
N GLY A 724 -33.83 -11.56 -3.56
CA GLY A 724 -34.85 -10.55 -3.72
C GLY A 724 -34.30 -9.12 -3.86
N PRO A 725 -35.17 -8.11 -3.87
CA PRO A 725 -34.81 -6.74 -4.23
C PRO A 725 -34.13 -5.94 -3.10
N THR A 726 -34.14 -6.45 -1.86
CA THR A 726 -33.58 -5.72 -0.72
C THR A 726 -32.05 -5.83 -0.67
N TRP A 727 -31.46 -6.89 -1.25
CA TRP A 727 -30.02 -7.11 -1.30
C TRP A 727 -29.37 -6.38 -2.48
N ASP A 728 -28.33 -5.61 -2.21
CA ASP A 728 -27.67 -4.71 -3.16
C ASP A 728 -26.35 -5.29 -3.71
N PHE A 729 -26.44 -6.06 -4.79
CA PHE A 729 -25.27 -6.61 -5.48
C PHE A 729 -24.62 -5.66 -6.50
N GLY A 730 -25.25 -4.49 -6.74
CA GLY A 730 -24.80 -3.50 -7.71
C GLY A 730 -23.44 -2.87 -7.37
N ALA A 731 -22.88 -2.09 -8.30
CA ALA A 731 -21.64 -1.36 -8.07
C ALA A 731 -21.78 -0.42 -6.85
N GLY A 732 -20.93 -0.60 -5.85
CA GLY A 732 -21.00 0.15 -4.59
C GLY A 732 -22.00 -0.38 -3.55
N GLY A 733 -22.71 -1.48 -3.82
CA GLY A 733 -23.59 -2.13 -2.85
C GLY A 733 -22.85 -2.91 -1.76
N THR A 734 -23.58 -3.41 -0.77
CA THR A 734 -23.04 -4.12 0.40
C THR A 734 -22.49 -5.50 0.05
N TRP A 735 -23.09 -6.18 -0.93
CA TRP A 735 -22.80 -7.59 -1.22
C TRP A 735 -22.09 -7.77 -2.55
N VAL A 736 -21.28 -8.82 -2.66
CA VAL A 736 -20.65 -9.28 -3.90
C VAL A 736 -20.57 -10.82 -3.91
N ILE A 737 -20.61 -11.43 -5.09
CA ILE A 737 -20.37 -12.87 -5.30
C ILE A 737 -19.20 -12.98 -6.26
N LEU A 738 -18.08 -13.59 -5.83
CA LEU A 738 -16.94 -13.83 -6.71
C LEU A 738 -17.14 -15.13 -7.52
N PRO A 739 -16.47 -15.30 -8.68
CA PRO A 739 -16.68 -16.44 -9.57
C PRO A 739 -16.50 -17.84 -8.93
N ASN A 740 -15.76 -17.94 -7.83
CA ASN A 740 -15.47 -19.20 -7.13
C ASN A 740 -16.15 -19.33 -5.76
N ASP A 741 -16.91 -18.33 -5.33
CA ASP A 741 -17.57 -18.37 -4.03
C ASP A 741 -18.85 -19.22 -4.08
N THR A 742 -19.23 -19.77 -2.93
CA THR A 742 -20.48 -20.54 -2.78
C THR A 742 -21.64 -19.71 -2.27
N HIS A 743 -21.38 -18.48 -1.83
CA HIS A 743 -22.34 -17.57 -1.22
C HIS A 743 -21.85 -16.12 -1.37
N PRO A 744 -22.71 -15.10 -1.12
CA PRO A 744 -22.28 -13.71 -1.07
C PRO A 744 -21.30 -13.43 0.05
N ILE A 745 -20.35 -12.53 -0.20
CA ILE A 745 -19.50 -11.95 0.83
C ILE A 745 -19.74 -10.44 0.91
N LEU A 746 -19.30 -9.84 2.01
CA LEU A 746 -19.42 -8.40 2.18
C LEU A 746 -18.38 -7.70 1.30
N ARG A 747 -18.80 -6.73 0.51
CA ARG A 747 -17.95 -6.05 -0.47
C ARG A 747 -16.72 -5.40 0.17
N TRP A 748 -16.84 -4.92 1.41
CA TRP A 748 -15.71 -4.33 2.12
C TRP A 748 -14.57 -5.32 2.39
N GLN A 749 -14.82 -6.63 2.36
CA GLN A 749 -13.78 -7.65 2.55
C GLN A 749 -12.83 -7.79 1.34
N VAL A 750 -13.27 -7.35 0.15
CA VAL A 750 -12.50 -7.45 -1.10
C VAL A 750 -12.06 -6.09 -1.65
N ALA A 751 -12.56 -4.99 -1.05
CA ALA A 751 -12.11 -3.65 -1.35
C ALA A 751 -10.80 -3.39 -0.59
N HIS A 752 -9.67 -3.64 -1.24
CA HIS A 752 -8.33 -3.27 -0.77
C HIS A 752 -7.88 -1.97 -1.41
#